data_AF-A0ABD6EJR6-F1
#
_entry.id   AF-A0ABD6EJR6-F1
#
_cell.length_a   1.000
_cell.length_b   1.000
_cell.length_c   1.000
_cell.angle_alpha   90.00
_cell.angle_beta   90.00
_cell.angle_gamma   90.00
#
_symmetry.space_group_name_H-M   'P 1'
#
loop_
_entity.id
_entity.type
_entity.pdbx_description
1 polymer ?
#
loop_
_entity_poly.entity_id
_entity_poly.type
_entity_poly.pdbx_seq_one_letter_code
_entity_poly.pdbx_strand_id
1 'polypeptide(L)'
;MKGERYRSVEHYAYQRLFDALRLDDKCIEKIKTTIHPCDVATVAGRVFKQQEVSDVLLESKIGRLDRWRQSAMKHKMTKNDFLQQLLLATGHAILVDTTDGDEQWTSGIDEFELQHLLSKQYINPLNLLEWMTERVKAPAVLQHIKGNKTGLLLMELRSKFATSLSTSSRISLISPLLSANALRTLVSAHMICFTMESVFHFLYPANIRPSIGSDKILPSPAHFVATQAIKYFNFCKDDADWIMESEQSLECWHRLYLAIEKSNASLEIVQGWFMEERQKSIKAGLALMFEQHPPLMRTLLDTGDALLVYCSRFSTLEAELTVGMRERDLRAWLLLTDLDTKQFFDLTLCPMALRPSYLGGNRLGYILMELRREFVLRGVFPQQYPELPISAESILGSESAAESYVASHPFSNLDEANFRTTWANPFLLYAKEKKENDLWILANSQKAPPKLMSVDEEKITALLEEIDEEENPSEEVLLNYSSEDIRSLFMKLSLRLQNELAEYESQNADINYLAKEITSMQSSKRALETRKHPPETQRPERREKRDLPPHSLSQRPTPAPLRSFTPPRKWDESPSRKWEDRRKFLMRRHSPDIRSERTERPQRRRSPFHPKLMPVSPPSVKESSPQKDNSPPPSKQAKPAKPPVDESELSEGEIVSD
;
A
#
# COMPACT_ATOMS: atom_id res chain seq x y z
N MET A 1 36.18 0.04 1.30
CA MET A 1 36.65 1.06 2.28
C MET A 1 38.11 0.79 2.61
N LYS A 2 39.03 1.76 2.43
CA LYS A 2 40.46 1.64 2.78
C LYS A 2 41.14 0.33 2.33
N GLY A 3 40.89 -0.10 1.09
CA GLY A 3 41.39 -1.38 0.54
C GLY A 3 40.55 -2.62 0.91
N GLU A 4 39.93 -2.64 2.10
CA GLU A 4 39.06 -3.74 2.54
C GLU A 4 37.64 -3.71 1.89
N ARG A 5 37.07 -4.90 1.72
CA ARG A 5 35.66 -5.14 1.36
C ARG A 5 34.87 -5.55 2.61
N TYR A 6 33.66 -5.02 2.76
CA TYR A 6 32.77 -5.25 3.90
C TYR A 6 31.41 -5.72 3.37
N ARG A 7 30.70 -6.58 4.12
CA ARG A 7 29.37 -7.10 3.73
C ARG A 7 28.28 -6.02 3.73
N SER A 8 28.34 -5.06 4.66
CA SER A 8 27.38 -3.94 4.75
C SER A 8 27.97 -2.72 5.48
N VAL A 9 27.17 -1.65 5.59
CA VAL A 9 27.46 -0.45 6.39
C VAL A 9 27.68 -0.81 7.87
N GLU A 10 26.82 -1.65 8.45
CA GLU A 10 26.94 -2.07 9.86
C GLU A 10 28.21 -2.88 10.12
N HIS A 11 28.61 -3.77 9.20
CA HIS A 11 29.87 -4.51 9.33
C HIS A 11 31.09 -3.56 9.39
N TYR A 12 31.08 -2.47 8.62
CA TYR A 12 32.12 -1.44 8.73
C TYR A 12 32.04 -0.71 10.06
N ALA A 13 30.86 -0.20 10.41
CA ALA A 13 30.66 0.63 11.60
C ALA A 13 31.01 -0.12 12.90
N TYR A 14 30.57 -1.38 13.04
CA TYR A 14 30.89 -2.20 14.20
C TYR A 14 32.35 -2.70 14.23
N GLN A 15 32.98 -3.00 13.09
CA GLN A 15 34.44 -3.25 13.09
C GLN A 15 35.19 -2.02 13.61
N ARG A 16 34.84 -0.81 13.16
CA ARG A 16 35.46 0.43 13.65
C ARG A 16 35.18 0.71 15.14
N LEU A 17 34.04 0.26 15.67
CA LEU A 17 33.75 0.30 17.10
C LEU A 17 34.63 -0.69 17.88
N PHE A 18 34.81 -1.91 17.38
CA PHE A 18 35.67 -2.93 18.00
C PHE A 18 37.15 -2.50 17.99
N ASP A 19 37.63 -1.93 16.87
CA ASP A 19 38.96 -1.31 16.75
C ASP A 19 39.15 -0.20 17.83
N ALA A 20 38.11 0.63 18.05
CA ALA A 20 38.15 1.75 18.97
C ALA A 20 38.00 1.36 20.45
N LEU A 21 37.43 0.18 20.72
CA LEU A 21 37.38 -0.49 22.02
C LEU A 21 38.61 -1.35 22.31
N ARG A 22 39.46 -1.60 21.29
CA ARG A 22 40.63 -2.52 21.34
C ARG A 22 40.26 -3.97 21.67
N LEU A 23 39.14 -4.44 21.12
CA LEU A 23 38.76 -5.86 21.21
C LEU A 23 39.68 -6.71 20.31
N ASP A 24 39.75 -8.01 20.60
CA ASP A 24 40.65 -8.93 19.90
C ASP A 24 40.14 -9.33 18.50
N ASP A 25 41.07 -9.79 17.64
CA ASP A 25 40.76 -10.15 16.26
C ASP A 25 39.66 -11.22 16.15
N LYS A 26 39.53 -12.13 17.13
CA LYS A 26 38.45 -13.14 17.14
C LYS A 26 37.07 -12.53 17.37
N CYS A 27 36.99 -11.43 18.13
CA CYS A 27 35.75 -10.67 18.27
C CYS A 27 35.43 -9.90 17.00
N ILE A 28 36.43 -9.34 16.33
CA ILE A 28 36.25 -8.73 15.00
C ILE A 28 35.83 -9.78 13.96
N GLU A 29 36.36 -11.01 14.04
CA GLU A 29 35.99 -12.14 13.18
C GLU A 29 34.52 -12.56 13.35
N LYS A 30 33.98 -12.59 14.58
CA LYS A 30 32.53 -12.80 14.82
C LYS A 30 31.67 -11.79 14.06
N ILE A 31 32.08 -10.51 14.02
CA ILE A 31 31.39 -9.47 13.25
C ILE A 31 31.56 -9.68 11.73
N LYS A 32 32.78 -9.98 11.26
CA LYS A 32 33.05 -10.24 9.83
C LYS A 32 32.33 -11.48 9.27
N THR A 33 32.08 -12.49 10.11
CA THR A 33 31.46 -13.77 9.72
C THR A 33 29.93 -13.77 9.83
N THR A 34 29.34 -12.85 10.60
CA THR A 34 27.87 -12.65 10.69
C THR A 34 27.25 -12.46 9.30
N ILE A 35 26.18 -13.19 8.98
CA ILE A 35 25.63 -13.23 7.60
C ILE A 35 24.70 -12.05 7.35
N HIS A 36 23.61 -11.93 8.13
CA HIS A 36 22.61 -10.89 7.93
C HIS A 36 23.08 -9.56 8.58
N PRO A 37 23.02 -8.41 7.89
CA PRO A 37 23.42 -7.12 8.44
C PRO A 37 22.70 -6.73 9.74
N CYS A 38 21.43 -7.11 9.89
CA CYS A 38 20.60 -6.80 11.05
C CYS A 38 21.11 -7.48 12.34
N ASP A 39 21.67 -8.68 12.23
CA ASP A 39 22.22 -9.43 13.36
C ASP A 39 23.50 -8.79 13.94
N VAL A 40 24.18 -7.90 13.21
CA VAL A 40 25.49 -7.36 13.60
C VAL A 40 25.42 -6.63 14.94
N ALA A 41 24.38 -5.83 15.18
CA ALA A 41 24.16 -5.15 16.45
C ALA A 41 23.91 -6.14 17.60
N THR A 42 23.10 -7.18 17.34
CA THR A 42 22.79 -8.25 18.30
C THR A 42 24.03 -9.08 18.65
N VAL A 43 24.86 -9.44 17.66
CA VAL A 43 26.13 -10.14 17.85
C VAL A 43 27.12 -9.26 18.60
N ALA A 44 27.21 -7.97 18.27
CA ALA A 44 28.05 -7.02 19.00
C ALA A 44 27.64 -6.91 20.48
N GLY A 45 26.35 -6.77 20.79
CA GLY A 45 25.84 -6.75 22.15
C GLY A 45 26.13 -8.04 22.94
N ARG A 46 26.10 -9.21 22.28
CA ARG A 46 26.54 -10.49 22.89
C ARG A 46 28.05 -10.48 23.16
N VAL A 47 28.87 -9.94 22.25
CA VAL A 47 30.33 -9.86 22.42
C VAL A 47 30.73 -8.90 23.54
N PHE A 48 30.11 -7.72 23.63
CA PHE A 48 30.39 -6.75 24.70
C PHE A 48 30.13 -7.36 26.08
N LYS A 49 29.04 -8.13 26.23
CA LYS A 49 28.73 -8.90 27.44
C LYS A 49 29.71 -10.05 27.70
N GLN A 50 30.19 -10.74 26.65
CA GLN A 50 31.20 -11.81 26.78
C GLN A 50 32.60 -11.32 27.15
N GLN A 51 32.94 -10.06 26.82
CA GLN A 51 34.25 -9.45 27.07
C GLN A 51 34.22 -8.43 28.23
N GLU A 52 33.14 -8.42 29.03
CA GLU A 52 32.93 -7.53 30.18
C GLU A 52 33.25 -6.04 29.88
N VAL A 53 32.87 -5.58 28.69
CA VAL A 53 33.17 -4.21 28.22
C VAL A 53 32.39 -3.21 29.06
N SER A 54 33.09 -2.43 29.88
CA SER A 54 32.50 -1.41 30.74
C SER A 54 31.60 -0.44 29.96
N ASP A 55 30.38 -0.23 30.45
CA ASP A 55 29.36 0.62 29.80
C ASP A 55 29.88 2.05 29.56
N VAL A 56 30.60 2.63 30.52
CA VAL A 56 31.21 3.98 30.40
C VAL A 56 32.24 4.03 29.26
N LEU A 57 32.99 2.94 29.04
CA LEU A 57 33.91 2.84 27.90
C LEU A 57 33.12 2.70 26.59
N LEU A 58 32.05 1.89 26.57
CA LEU A 58 31.18 1.71 25.41
C LEU A 58 30.50 3.02 25.00
N GLU A 59 29.86 3.72 25.93
CA GLU A 59 29.25 5.06 25.73
C GLU A 59 30.26 6.04 25.11
N SER A 60 31.50 6.08 25.63
CA SER A 60 32.56 6.96 25.13
C SER A 60 33.02 6.68 23.68
N LYS A 61 32.58 5.55 23.08
CA LYS A 61 32.91 5.13 21.71
C LYS A 61 31.69 4.99 20.81
N ILE A 62 30.52 4.62 21.34
CA ILE A 62 29.32 4.34 20.56
C ILE A 62 28.77 5.60 19.86
N GLY A 63 28.96 6.80 20.45
CA GLY A 63 28.68 8.08 19.79
C GLY A 63 29.52 8.36 18.52
N ARG A 64 30.50 7.50 18.17
CA ARG A 64 31.23 7.55 16.90
C ARG A 64 30.67 6.60 15.83
N LEU A 65 29.78 5.68 16.21
CA LEU A 65 29.17 4.68 15.33
C LEU A 65 28.44 5.37 14.17
N ASP A 66 27.67 6.42 14.46
CA ASP A 66 27.00 7.26 13.48
C ASP A 66 27.93 7.81 12.40
N ARG A 67 29.08 8.37 12.79
CA ARG A 67 30.06 8.91 11.84
C ARG A 67 30.65 7.81 10.94
N TRP A 68 30.81 6.59 11.46
CA TRP A 68 31.26 5.44 10.67
C TRP A 68 30.16 4.89 9.74
N ARG A 69 28.90 4.87 10.18
CA ARG A 69 27.73 4.56 9.34
C ARG A 69 27.60 5.58 8.20
N GLN A 70 27.64 6.88 8.51
CA GLN A 70 27.61 7.98 7.55
C GLN A 70 28.73 7.83 6.49
N SER A 71 29.97 7.61 6.95
CA SER A 71 31.14 7.42 6.08
C SER A 71 31.02 6.19 5.16
N ALA A 72 30.54 5.06 5.68
CA ALA A 72 30.32 3.85 4.89
C ALA A 72 29.14 3.98 3.91
N MET A 73 28.06 4.68 4.28
CA MET A 73 26.93 4.95 3.37
C MET A 73 27.33 5.91 2.24
N LYS A 74 28.08 6.99 2.55
CA LYS A 74 28.73 7.86 1.55
C LYS A 74 29.54 7.01 0.57
N HIS A 75 30.43 6.15 1.07
CA HIS A 75 31.27 5.29 0.22
C HIS A 75 30.45 4.26 -0.59
N LYS A 76 29.40 3.65 -0.01
CA LYS A 76 28.47 2.72 -0.69
C LYS A 76 27.85 3.38 -1.92
N MET A 77 27.38 4.62 -1.79
CA MET A 77 26.76 5.35 -2.90
C MET A 77 27.80 5.93 -3.88
N THR A 78 28.91 6.49 -3.40
CA THR A 78 29.94 7.12 -4.25
C THR A 78 30.78 6.11 -5.05
N LYS A 79 30.86 4.84 -4.63
CA LYS A 79 31.57 3.76 -5.38
C LYS A 79 30.64 2.87 -6.20
N ASN A 80 29.37 3.23 -6.35
CA ASN A 80 28.39 2.45 -7.09
C ASN A 80 27.46 3.38 -7.89
N ASP A 81 27.84 3.67 -9.13
CA ASP A 81 27.08 4.49 -10.09
C ASP A 81 25.60 4.05 -10.21
N PHE A 82 25.31 2.75 -10.11
CA PHE A 82 23.94 2.23 -10.15
C PHE A 82 23.15 2.70 -8.92
N LEU A 83 23.67 2.51 -7.70
CA LEU A 83 23.01 2.96 -6.48
C LEU A 83 22.88 4.49 -6.41
N GLN A 84 23.85 5.24 -6.95
CA GLN A 84 23.76 6.68 -7.10
C GLN A 84 22.62 7.11 -8.04
N GLN A 85 22.48 6.45 -9.19
CA GLN A 85 21.42 6.75 -10.16
C GLN A 85 20.03 6.30 -9.67
N LEU A 86 19.96 5.17 -8.95
CA LEU A 86 18.79 4.74 -8.18
C LEU A 86 18.35 5.79 -7.15
N LEU A 87 19.31 6.30 -6.36
CA LEU A 87 19.03 7.34 -5.35
C LEU A 87 18.52 8.64 -6.00
N LEU A 88 19.12 9.06 -7.12
CA LEU A 88 18.63 10.19 -7.93
C LEU A 88 17.24 9.93 -8.55
N ALA A 89 16.90 8.67 -8.85
CA ALA A 89 15.57 8.27 -9.33
C ALA A 89 14.49 8.23 -8.22
N THR A 90 14.82 8.52 -6.96
CA THR A 90 13.81 8.81 -5.92
C THR A 90 13.30 10.26 -5.96
N GLY A 91 13.87 11.12 -6.81
CA GLY A 91 13.37 12.46 -7.10
C GLY A 91 13.30 13.36 -5.85
N HIS A 92 12.09 13.80 -5.51
CA HIS A 92 11.82 14.65 -4.34
C HIS A 92 11.10 13.90 -3.19
N ALA A 93 10.92 12.59 -3.28
CA ALA A 93 10.27 11.81 -2.24
C ALA A 93 11.01 11.91 -0.89
N ILE A 94 10.28 11.84 0.22
CA ILE A 94 10.90 11.52 1.51
C ILE A 94 11.31 10.05 1.48
N LEU A 95 12.49 9.75 2.00
CA LEU A 95 12.94 8.39 2.21
C LEU A 95 12.72 8.05 3.69
N VAL A 96 12.01 6.96 3.96
CA VAL A 96 11.79 6.44 5.31
C VAL A 96 12.30 5.02 5.36
N ASP A 97 13.14 4.73 6.34
CA ASP A 97 13.58 3.39 6.65
C ASP A 97 12.57 2.76 7.63
N THR A 98 11.65 1.98 7.07
CA THR A 98 10.53 1.34 7.79
C THR A 98 10.93 0.06 8.52
N THR A 99 12.22 -0.30 8.56
CA THR A 99 12.69 -1.53 9.18
C THR A 99 12.86 -1.40 10.69
N ASP A 100 12.66 -2.50 11.42
CA ASP A 100 13.04 -2.58 12.83
C ASP A 100 14.56 -2.55 12.97
N GLY A 101 15.08 -1.72 13.88
CA GLY A 101 16.51 -1.52 14.02
C GLY A 101 16.91 -0.55 15.12
N ASP A 102 17.99 0.17 14.86
CA ASP A 102 18.49 1.24 15.73
C ASP A 102 17.53 2.44 15.66
N GLU A 103 16.90 2.77 16.81
CA GLU A 103 15.81 3.76 16.92
C GLU A 103 16.16 5.17 16.41
N GLN A 104 17.44 5.49 16.21
CA GLN A 104 17.86 6.77 15.62
C GLN A 104 18.05 6.67 14.10
N TRP A 105 18.35 5.48 13.58
CA TRP A 105 18.68 5.25 12.17
C TRP A 105 17.51 4.80 11.33
N THR A 106 16.75 3.82 11.83
CA THR A 106 15.47 3.44 11.23
C THR A 106 14.33 4.25 11.87
N SER A 107 13.13 4.10 11.35
CA SER A 107 11.92 4.70 11.94
C SER A 107 10.98 3.66 12.57
N GLY A 108 11.09 2.37 12.20
CA GLY A 108 10.18 1.30 12.61
C GLY A 108 8.70 1.50 12.22
N ILE A 109 8.36 2.61 11.54
CA ILE A 109 6.98 2.93 11.18
C ILE A 109 6.59 2.24 9.88
N ASP A 110 5.40 1.64 9.90
CA ASP A 110 4.81 0.94 8.77
C ASP A 110 4.31 1.89 7.65
N GLU A 111 4.27 1.40 6.40
CA GLU A 111 3.80 2.16 5.24
C GLU A 111 2.29 2.49 5.34
N PHE A 112 1.48 1.61 5.93
CA PHE A 112 0.05 1.83 6.08
C PHE A 112 -0.24 2.88 7.17
N GLU A 113 0.51 2.89 8.28
CA GLU A 113 0.43 3.97 9.26
C GLU A 113 0.84 5.32 8.64
N LEU A 114 1.97 5.39 7.93
CA LEU A 114 2.39 6.60 7.21
C LEU A 114 1.31 7.11 6.25
N GLN A 115 0.76 6.23 5.41
CA GLN A 115 -0.30 6.59 4.46
C GLN A 115 -1.60 7.02 5.15
N HIS A 116 -1.91 6.47 6.34
CA HIS A 116 -3.10 6.83 7.13
C HIS A 116 -2.93 8.15 7.89
N LEU A 117 -1.72 8.44 8.40
CA LEU A 117 -1.39 9.75 8.98
C LEU A 117 -1.43 10.83 7.89
N LEU A 118 -0.90 10.53 6.71
CA LEU A 118 -0.99 11.42 5.54
C LEU A 118 -2.43 11.59 5.00
N SER A 119 -3.41 10.79 5.42
CA SER A 119 -4.83 11.05 5.16
C SER A 119 -5.49 12.03 6.15
N LYS A 120 -4.81 12.46 7.22
CA LYS A 120 -5.35 13.49 8.16
C LYS A 120 -5.07 14.90 7.66
N GLN A 121 -6.04 15.82 7.80
CA GLN A 121 -5.97 17.17 7.21
C GLN A 121 -4.78 18.00 7.72
N TYR A 122 -4.50 17.86 9.03
CA TYR A 122 -3.49 18.65 9.76
C TYR A 122 -2.09 18.01 9.75
N ILE A 123 -1.92 16.78 9.27
CA ILE A 123 -0.61 16.12 9.16
C ILE A 123 -0.10 16.29 7.74
N ASN A 124 1.12 16.82 7.60
CA ASN A 124 1.80 16.94 6.32
C ASN A 124 3.20 16.28 6.39
N PRO A 125 3.90 16.11 5.25
CA PRO A 125 5.20 15.45 5.22
C PRO A 125 6.30 16.17 6.02
N LEU A 126 6.20 17.49 6.25
CA LEU A 126 7.11 18.22 7.14
C LEU A 126 6.88 17.83 8.60
N ASN A 127 5.65 17.63 9.06
CA ASN A 127 5.41 17.19 10.45
C ASN A 127 6.02 15.83 10.75
N LEU A 128 5.97 14.90 9.80
CA LEU A 128 6.62 13.60 9.95
C LEU A 128 8.16 13.76 10.07
N LEU A 129 8.76 14.66 9.29
CA LEU A 129 10.19 14.98 9.41
C LEU A 129 10.51 15.69 10.74
N GLU A 130 9.67 16.60 11.22
CA GLU A 130 9.82 17.29 12.51
C GLU A 130 9.75 16.33 13.71
N TRP A 131 8.96 15.25 13.61
CA TRP A 131 8.89 14.18 14.61
C TRP A 131 10.08 13.21 14.50
N MET A 132 10.41 12.75 13.28
CA MET A 132 11.58 11.88 13.02
C MET A 132 12.89 12.54 13.49
N THR A 133 13.08 13.83 13.20
CA THR A 133 14.27 14.59 13.63
C THR A 133 14.22 15.03 15.10
N GLU A 134 13.18 14.67 15.86
CA GLU A 134 12.89 15.08 17.25
C GLU A 134 12.83 16.60 17.50
N ARG A 135 12.92 17.42 16.44
CA ARG A 135 12.83 18.90 16.48
C ARG A 135 11.49 19.40 17.01
N VAL A 136 10.41 18.63 16.83
CA VAL A 136 9.11 18.85 17.47
C VAL A 136 8.65 17.56 18.13
N LYS A 137 8.29 17.62 19.41
CA LYS A 137 7.78 16.45 20.13
C LYS A 137 6.44 15.98 19.53
N ALA A 138 6.42 14.73 19.06
CA ALA A 138 5.22 14.09 18.53
C ALA A 138 4.07 14.02 19.57
N PRO A 139 2.80 14.01 19.13
CA PRO A 139 1.64 13.72 19.98
C PRO A 139 1.82 12.41 20.78
N ALA A 140 1.20 12.28 21.95
CA ALA A 140 1.41 11.15 22.86
C ALA A 140 1.16 9.76 22.22
N VAL A 141 0.24 9.66 21.26
CA VAL A 141 -0.10 8.44 20.53
C VAL A 141 0.91 8.11 19.41
N LEU A 142 1.77 9.05 19.04
CA LEU A 142 2.73 8.97 17.93
C LEU A 142 4.19 9.09 18.39
N GLN A 143 4.49 8.81 19.66
CA GLN A 143 5.85 8.93 20.22
C GLN A 143 6.83 7.84 19.74
N HIS A 144 6.33 6.82 19.03
CA HIS A 144 7.16 5.86 18.29
C HIS A 144 7.72 6.44 16.99
N ILE A 145 7.16 7.53 16.46
CA ILE A 145 7.61 8.18 15.23
C ILE A 145 8.82 9.08 15.52
N LYS A 146 10.01 8.47 15.51
CA LYS A 146 11.33 9.09 15.73
C LYS A 146 12.38 8.50 14.77
N GLY A 147 13.60 9.05 14.76
CA GLY A 147 14.75 8.46 14.07
C GLY A 147 14.86 8.78 12.58
N ASN A 148 14.95 7.73 11.75
CA ASN A 148 15.13 7.81 10.30
C ASN A 148 16.42 8.53 9.81
N LYS A 149 17.54 8.52 10.57
CA LYS A 149 18.84 9.03 10.07
C LYS A 149 19.27 8.35 8.75
N THR A 150 18.88 7.09 8.48
CA THR A 150 19.10 6.45 7.18
C THR A 150 18.46 7.26 6.05
N GLY A 151 17.15 7.52 6.14
CA GLY A 151 16.41 8.23 5.09
C GLY A 151 16.90 9.66 4.89
N LEU A 152 17.15 10.39 5.98
CA LEU A 152 17.67 11.76 5.97
C LEU A 152 19.04 11.86 5.27
N LEU A 153 19.99 10.99 5.65
CA LEU A 153 21.32 10.92 5.03
C LEU A 153 21.24 10.60 3.53
N LEU A 154 20.33 9.71 3.13
CA LEU A 154 20.12 9.39 1.72
C LEU A 154 19.52 10.58 0.95
N MET A 155 18.57 11.33 1.54
CA MET A 155 18.01 12.53 0.94
C MET A 155 19.07 13.65 0.76
N GLU A 156 20.00 13.78 1.69
CA GLU A 156 21.10 14.74 1.58
C GLU A 156 22.16 14.31 0.55
N LEU A 157 22.56 13.03 0.55
CA LEU A 157 23.44 12.47 -0.49
C LEU A 157 22.81 12.63 -1.89
N ARG A 158 21.50 12.40 -2.02
CA ARG A 158 20.73 12.68 -3.24
C ARG A 158 20.83 14.13 -3.66
N SER A 159 20.71 15.08 -2.73
CA SER A 159 20.88 16.52 -3.00
C SER A 159 22.30 16.83 -3.50
N LYS A 160 23.33 16.35 -2.79
CA LYS A 160 24.74 16.56 -3.17
C LYS A 160 25.04 15.98 -4.56
N PHE A 161 24.58 14.76 -4.86
CA PHE A 161 24.72 14.16 -6.18
C PHE A 161 23.92 14.88 -7.27
N ALA A 162 22.74 15.42 -6.97
CA ALA A 162 21.97 16.22 -7.93
C ALA A 162 22.66 17.55 -8.26
N THR A 163 23.45 18.11 -7.34
CA THR A 163 24.28 19.30 -7.60
C THR A 163 25.61 18.99 -8.30
N SER A 164 26.25 17.85 -8.04
CA SER A 164 27.58 17.53 -8.61
C SER A 164 27.55 16.71 -9.89
N LEU A 165 26.46 15.99 -10.19
CA LEU A 165 26.30 15.25 -11.44
C LEU A 165 25.29 15.92 -12.37
N SER A 166 25.81 16.63 -13.38
CA SER A 166 25.04 17.11 -14.54
C SER A 166 24.65 15.97 -15.51
N THR A 167 24.27 14.80 -14.99
CA THR A 167 23.97 13.60 -15.78
C THR A 167 22.50 13.56 -16.20
N SER A 168 22.24 13.67 -17.50
CA SER A 168 20.92 13.42 -18.08
C SER A 168 20.52 11.93 -18.02
N SER A 169 21.49 11.03 -17.94
CA SER A 169 21.27 9.59 -17.78
C SER A 169 20.90 9.23 -16.33
N ARG A 170 19.62 9.35 -15.99
CA ARG A 170 19.03 8.60 -14.88
C ARG A 170 18.71 7.19 -15.37
N ILE A 171 19.02 6.16 -14.58
CA ILE A 171 18.48 4.82 -14.84
C ILE A 171 16.96 4.88 -14.69
N SER A 172 16.25 4.32 -15.66
CA SER A 172 14.82 4.08 -15.52
C SER A 172 14.62 3.03 -14.43
N LEU A 173 13.78 3.35 -13.44
CA LEU A 173 13.36 2.43 -12.37
C LEU A 173 12.44 1.29 -12.88
N ILE A 174 12.26 1.19 -14.20
CA ILE A 174 11.26 0.37 -14.90
C ILE A 174 11.84 -0.05 -16.25
N SER A 175 11.65 -1.30 -16.68
CA SER A 175 11.93 -1.68 -18.07
C SER A 175 10.95 -0.97 -19.03
N PRO A 176 11.43 -0.24 -20.06
CA PRO A 176 10.55 0.43 -21.03
C PRO A 176 9.54 -0.52 -21.66
N LEU A 177 8.30 -0.07 -21.82
CA LEU A 177 7.28 -0.84 -22.52
C LEU A 177 7.54 -0.75 -24.04
N LEU A 178 8.13 -1.80 -24.62
CA LEU A 178 8.52 -1.83 -26.05
C LEU A 178 7.34 -1.57 -27.00
N SER A 179 6.13 -1.95 -26.61
CA SER A 179 4.89 -1.73 -27.38
C SER A 179 4.26 -0.34 -27.19
N ALA A 180 4.80 0.53 -26.32
CA ALA A 180 4.14 1.76 -25.87
C ALA A 180 3.56 2.60 -27.01
N ASN A 181 4.36 2.90 -28.05
CA ASN A 181 3.91 3.69 -29.20
C ASN A 181 2.76 3.03 -29.98
N ALA A 182 2.75 1.70 -30.07
CA ALA A 182 1.67 0.96 -30.73
C ALA A 182 0.38 0.99 -29.90
N LEU A 183 0.47 0.74 -28.58
CA LEU A 183 -0.68 0.83 -27.68
C LEU A 183 -1.25 2.25 -27.63
N ARG A 184 -0.41 3.29 -27.44
CA ARG A 184 -0.81 4.70 -27.40
C ARG A 184 -1.57 5.14 -28.65
N THR A 185 -1.21 4.59 -29.81
CA THR A 185 -1.88 4.88 -31.07
C THR A 185 -3.31 4.31 -31.05
N LEU A 186 -3.46 3.06 -30.60
CA LEU A 186 -4.73 2.32 -30.55
C LEU A 186 -5.69 2.80 -29.44
N VAL A 187 -5.18 3.20 -28.27
CA VAL A 187 -6.00 3.63 -27.11
C VAL A 187 -7.11 4.59 -27.52
N SER A 188 -8.35 4.24 -27.19
CA SER A 188 -9.54 5.07 -27.35
C SER A 188 -9.74 6.01 -26.16
N ALA A 189 -10.78 6.84 -26.20
CA ALA A 189 -11.22 7.64 -25.05
C ALA A 189 -11.93 6.80 -23.95
N HIS A 190 -12.17 5.50 -24.18
CA HIS A 190 -12.83 4.65 -23.19
C HIS A 190 -11.82 4.03 -22.21
N MET A 191 -12.17 4.00 -20.93
CA MET A 191 -11.33 3.51 -19.83
C MET A 191 -12.11 2.52 -18.96
N ILE A 192 -11.64 1.28 -18.96
CA ILE A 192 -12.15 0.17 -18.16
C ILE A 192 -11.20 -0.01 -16.98
N CYS A 193 -11.73 0.17 -15.77
CA CYS A 193 -11.04 -0.08 -14.52
C CYS A 193 -11.32 -1.51 -14.06
N PHE A 194 -10.37 -2.12 -13.35
CA PHE A 194 -10.55 -3.44 -12.74
C PHE A 194 -9.73 -3.55 -11.45
N THR A 195 -10.15 -4.40 -10.51
CA THR A 195 -9.47 -4.67 -9.23
C THR A 195 -8.85 -6.07 -9.22
N MET A 196 -8.25 -6.52 -8.11
CA MET A 196 -7.54 -7.80 -8.07
C MET A 196 -8.45 -9.05 -7.98
N GLU A 197 -9.75 -8.88 -7.70
CA GLU A 197 -10.79 -9.92 -7.88
C GLU A 197 -11.14 -10.19 -9.35
N SER A 198 -10.81 -9.27 -10.27
CA SER A 198 -11.18 -9.37 -11.67
C SER A 198 -10.56 -10.57 -12.38
N VAL A 199 -11.29 -11.13 -13.36
CA VAL A 199 -10.78 -12.12 -14.34
C VAL A 199 -9.56 -11.63 -15.13
N PHE A 200 -9.27 -10.33 -15.13
CA PHE A 200 -8.08 -9.73 -15.74
C PHE A 200 -6.85 -9.75 -14.83
N HIS A 201 -7.00 -10.04 -13.53
CA HIS A 201 -5.88 -10.09 -12.60
C HIS A 201 -5.21 -11.48 -12.59
N PHE A 202 -3.88 -11.52 -12.51
CA PHE A 202 -3.11 -12.79 -12.51
C PHE A 202 -3.28 -13.62 -11.22
N LEU A 203 -3.99 -13.08 -10.23
CA LEU A 203 -4.39 -13.78 -9.00
C LEU A 203 -5.75 -14.49 -9.14
N TYR A 204 -6.48 -14.28 -10.24
CA TYR A 204 -7.77 -14.92 -10.47
C TYR A 204 -7.59 -16.46 -10.52
N PRO A 205 -8.40 -17.25 -9.78
CA PRO A 205 -8.24 -18.70 -9.67
C PRO A 205 -8.75 -19.41 -10.93
N ALA A 206 -7.95 -19.40 -11.99
CA ALA A 206 -8.21 -20.13 -13.23
C ALA A 206 -7.11 -21.18 -13.47
N ASN A 207 -7.48 -22.45 -13.36
CA ASN A 207 -6.62 -23.61 -13.61
C ASN A 207 -5.94 -23.53 -14.98
N ILE A 208 -4.59 -23.59 -15.02
CA ILE A 208 -3.80 -23.54 -16.25
C ILE A 208 -2.78 -24.68 -16.32
N ARG A 209 -2.55 -25.20 -17.53
CA ARG A 209 -1.45 -26.14 -17.84
C ARG A 209 -0.25 -25.35 -18.39
N PRO A 210 0.96 -25.46 -17.80
CA PRO A 210 2.15 -24.74 -18.27
C PRO A 210 2.65 -25.13 -19.66
N SER A 211 2.27 -26.32 -20.13
CA SER A 211 2.63 -26.83 -21.45
C SER A 211 1.55 -27.77 -21.99
N ILE A 212 1.38 -27.76 -23.32
CA ILE A 212 0.41 -28.59 -24.04
C ILE A 212 0.77 -30.07 -23.80
N GLY A 213 -0.15 -30.82 -23.19
CA GLY A 213 0.04 -32.24 -22.86
C GLY A 213 0.79 -32.52 -21.55
N SER A 214 0.96 -31.53 -20.66
CA SER A 214 1.42 -31.80 -19.29
C SER A 214 0.26 -32.06 -18.33
N ASP A 215 0.38 -33.12 -17.53
CA ASP A 215 -0.59 -33.45 -16.49
C ASP A 215 -0.56 -32.47 -15.30
N LYS A 216 0.54 -31.72 -15.13
CA LYS A 216 0.65 -30.69 -14.09
C LYS A 216 -0.26 -29.49 -14.42
N ILE A 217 -1.42 -29.47 -13.80
CA ILE A 217 -2.27 -28.28 -13.67
C ILE A 217 -1.67 -27.38 -12.57
N LEU A 218 -1.83 -26.06 -12.71
CA LEU A 218 -1.54 -25.05 -11.69
C LEU A 218 -2.84 -24.26 -11.40
N PRO A 219 -3.18 -23.96 -10.14
CA PRO A 219 -4.47 -23.34 -9.79
C PRO A 219 -4.73 -21.94 -10.40
N SER A 220 -3.67 -21.19 -10.72
CA SER A 220 -3.79 -19.85 -11.33
C SER A 220 -2.51 -19.36 -12.02
N PRO A 221 -2.56 -18.25 -12.77
CA PRO A 221 -1.37 -17.60 -13.30
C PRO A 221 -0.33 -17.23 -12.23
N ALA A 222 -0.74 -16.92 -11.00
CA ALA A 222 0.17 -16.65 -9.87
C ALA A 222 1.12 -17.84 -9.61
N HIS A 223 0.59 -19.06 -9.59
CA HIS A 223 1.36 -20.29 -9.42
C HIS A 223 2.34 -20.55 -10.58
N PHE A 224 2.01 -20.12 -11.80
CA PHE A 224 2.95 -20.13 -12.92
C PHE A 224 4.07 -19.10 -12.71
N VAL A 225 3.76 -17.88 -12.26
CA VAL A 225 4.78 -16.87 -11.93
C VAL A 225 5.70 -17.35 -10.81
N ALA A 226 5.15 -17.94 -9.75
CA ALA A 226 5.92 -18.58 -8.68
C ALA A 226 6.82 -19.70 -9.21
N THR A 227 6.30 -20.55 -10.11
CA THR A 227 7.10 -21.59 -10.78
C THR A 227 8.26 -21.02 -11.61
N GLN A 228 8.16 -19.82 -12.17
CA GLN A 228 9.31 -19.16 -12.83
C GLN A 228 10.24 -18.49 -11.82
N ALA A 229 9.70 -17.85 -10.77
CA ALA A 229 10.48 -17.20 -9.72
C ALA A 229 11.38 -18.19 -8.98
N ILE A 230 10.85 -19.36 -8.59
CA ILE A 230 11.60 -20.48 -7.97
C ILE A 230 12.84 -20.85 -8.80
N LYS A 231 12.71 -20.91 -10.12
CA LYS A 231 13.83 -21.20 -11.05
C LYS A 231 14.78 -20.01 -11.18
N TYR A 232 14.24 -18.79 -11.24
CA TYR A 232 15.01 -17.55 -11.46
C TYR A 232 15.89 -17.20 -10.26
N PHE A 233 15.36 -17.31 -9.04
CA PHE A 233 16.11 -17.12 -7.80
C PHE A 233 16.87 -18.38 -7.35
N ASN A 234 16.62 -19.54 -7.99
CA ASN A 234 17.18 -20.84 -7.63
C ASN A 234 16.94 -21.15 -6.13
N PHE A 235 15.67 -21.10 -5.71
CA PHE A 235 15.27 -21.46 -4.35
C PHE A 235 15.54 -22.95 -4.05
N CYS A 236 15.69 -23.30 -2.76
CA CYS A 236 15.84 -24.70 -2.39
C CYS A 236 14.50 -25.46 -2.53
N LYS A 237 14.53 -26.79 -2.43
CA LYS A 237 13.31 -27.59 -2.55
C LYS A 237 12.29 -27.23 -1.48
N ASP A 238 12.73 -27.01 -0.25
CA ASP A 238 11.84 -26.77 0.89
C ASP A 238 11.11 -25.42 0.76
N ASP A 239 11.83 -24.37 0.33
CA ASP A 239 11.22 -23.07 -0.04
C ASP A 239 10.25 -23.21 -1.22
N ALA A 240 10.64 -23.96 -2.26
CA ALA A 240 9.86 -24.14 -3.47
C ALA A 240 8.56 -24.92 -3.24
N ASP A 241 8.60 -25.95 -2.40
CA ASP A 241 7.44 -26.71 -1.98
C ASP A 241 6.54 -25.83 -1.10
N TRP A 242 7.09 -25.07 -0.14
CA TRP A 242 6.32 -24.17 0.73
C TRP A 242 5.58 -23.05 -0.04
N ILE A 243 6.20 -22.45 -1.06
CA ILE A 243 5.55 -21.45 -1.93
C ILE A 243 4.38 -22.06 -2.72
N MET A 244 4.48 -23.33 -3.09
CA MET A 244 3.55 -24.03 -3.99
C MET A 244 2.55 -24.95 -3.27
N GLU A 245 2.61 -25.04 -1.94
CA GLU A 245 1.75 -25.87 -1.08
C GLU A 245 0.29 -25.39 -1.07
N SER A 246 0.07 -24.07 -1.07
CA SER A 246 -1.25 -23.47 -1.07
C SER A 246 -1.79 -23.32 -2.49
N GLU A 247 -3.00 -23.83 -2.75
CA GLU A 247 -3.71 -23.59 -4.02
C GLU A 247 -4.32 -22.17 -4.13
N GLN A 248 -4.40 -21.44 -3.01
CA GLN A 248 -4.92 -20.07 -3.00
C GLN A 248 -3.90 -19.09 -3.59
N SER A 249 -4.25 -18.44 -4.71
CA SER A 249 -3.40 -17.49 -5.43
C SER A 249 -2.82 -16.35 -4.59
N LEU A 250 -3.59 -15.83 -3.63
CA LEU A 250 -3.15 -14.73 -2.75
C LEU A 250 -2.04 -15.18 -1.81
N GLU A 251 -2.21 -16.35 -1.19
CA GLU A 251 -1.23 -16.93 -0.27
C GLU A 251 0.03 -17.39 -1.01
N CYS A 252 -0.10 -18.05 -2.17
CA CYS A 252 1.06 -18.38 -3.02
C CYS A 252 1.87 -17.12 -3.40
N TRP A 253 1.18 -16.01 -3.73
CA TRP A 253 1.82 -14.73 -4.05
C TRP A 253 2.50 -14.07 -2.85
N HIS A 254 1.88 -14.14 -1.66
CA HIS A 254 2.43 -13.62 -0.41
C HIS A 254 3.66 -14.43 0.04
N ARG A 255 3.59 -15.77 0.03
CA ARG A 255 4.71 -16.67 0.32
C ARG A 255 5.89 -16.46 -0.61
N LEU A 256 5.62 -16.28 -1.92
CA LEU A 256 6.65 -15.96 -2.90
C LEU A 256 7.42 -14.68 -2.51
N TYR A 257 6.72 -13.63 -2.06
CA TYR A 257 7.39 -12.41 -1.60
C TYR A 257 8.25 -12.62 -0.37
N LEU A 258 7.74 -13.31 0.65
CA LEU A 258 8.50 -13.65 1.86
C LEU A 258 9.75 -14.49 1.54
N ALA A 259 9.69 -15.38 0.55
CA ALA A 259 10.84 -16.13 0.08
C ALA A 259 11.87 -15.26 -0.66
N ILE A 260 11.42 -14.34 -1.53
CA ILE A 260 12.31 -13.38 -2.22
C ILE A 260 13.01 -12.47 -1.18
N GLU A 261 12.29 -11.96 -0.19
CA GLU A 261 12.83 -11.08 0.86
C GLU A 261 13.85 -11.79 1.76
N LYS A 262 13.59 -13.04 2.14
CA LYS A 262 14.53 -13.86 2.91
C LYS A 262 15.72 -14.38 2.09
N SER A 263 15.65 -14.27 0.75
CA SER A 263 16.70 -14.80 -0.12
C SER A 263 18.00 -13.99 -0.03
N ASN A 264 19.14 -14.68 -0.05
CA ASN A 264 20.46 -14.05 -0.18
C ASN A 264 20.79 -13.71 -1.65
N ALA A 265 19.78 -13.36 -2.47
CA ALA A 265 19.95 -13.03 -3.87
C ALA A 265 20.73 -11.70 -4.06
N SER A 266 21.46 -11.57 -5.17
CA SER A 266 22.15 -10.32 -5.47
C SER A 266 21.15 -9.24 -5.90
N LEU A 267 21.51 -7.96 -5.68
CA LEU A 267 20.71 -6.82 -6.13
C LEU A 267 20.41 -6.88 -7.64
N GLU A 268 21.34 -7.40 -8.45
CA GLU A 268 21.19 -7.56 -9.90
C GLU A 268 20.11 -8.58 -10.25
N ILE A 269 20.01 -9.69 -9.51
CA ILE A 269 18.96 -10.71 -9.65
C ILE A 269 17.61 -10.14 -9.20
N VAL A 270 17.53 -9.57 -7.98
CA VAL A 270 16.30 -8.97 -7.46
C VAL A 270 15.78 -7.89 -8.41
N GLN A 271 16.66 -7.01 -8.91
CA GLN A 271 16.31 -6.01 -9.90
C GLN A 271 15.82 -6.63 -11.22
N GLY A 272 16.54 -7.62 -11.77
CA GLY A 272 16.16 -8.29 -13.03
C GLY A 272 14.77 -8.95 -12.96
N TRP A 273 14.43 -9.51 -11.79
CA TRP A 273 13.07 -9.97 -11.50
C TRP A 273 12.06 -8.83 -11.59
N PHE A 274 12.19 -7.81 -10.73
CA PHE A 274 11.19 -6.73 -10.61
C PHE A 274 11.09 -5.82 -11.85
N MET A 275 12.15 -5.70 -12.65
CA MET A 275 12.18 -4.89 -13.86
C MET A 275 11.54 -5.55 -15.08
N GLU A 276 11.74 -6.86 -15.24
CA GLU A 276 11.54 -7.54 -16.53
C GLU A 276 10.99 -8.96 -16.41
N GLU A 277 11.63 -9.86 -15.67
CA GLU A 277 11.23 -11.29 -15.65
C GLU A 277 9.91 -11.53 -14.92
N ARG A 278 9.57 -10.71 -13.92
CA ARG A 278 8.25 -10.71 -13.27
C ARG A 278 7.15 -10.37 -14.29
N GLN A 279 7.33 -9.32 -15.09
CA GLN A 279 6.36 -8.87 -16.08
C GLN A 279 6.22 -9.86 -17.24
N LYS A 280 7.33 -10.46 -17.71
CA LYS A 280 7.31 -11.58 -18.68
C LYS A 280 6.53 -12.78 -18.13
N SER A 281 6.80 -13.18 -16.89
CA SER A 281 6.14 -14.31 -16.24
C SER A 281 4.65 -14.08 -16.06
N ILE A 282 4.24 -12.88 -15.62
CA ILE A 282 2.83 -12.49 -15.50
C ILE A 282 2.14 -12.53 -16.87
N LYS A 283 2.77 -11.96 -17.91
CA LYS A 283 2.23 -11.98 -19.28
C LYS A 283 2.07 -13.41 -19.80
N ALA A 284 3.03 -14.30 -19.57
CA ALA A 284 2.97 -15.69 -19.99
C ALA A 284 1.90 -16.50 -19.23
N GLY A 285 1.78 -16.32 -17.91
CA GLY A 285 0.71 -16.94 -17.11
C GLY A 285 -0.69 -16.49 -17.54
N LEU A 286 -0.87 -15.19 -17.78
CA LEU A 286 -2.11 -14.64 -18.33
C LEU A 286 -2.40 -15.13 -19.76
N ALA A 287 -1.38 -15.24 -20.62
CA ALA A 287 -1.55 -15.79 -21.96
C ALA A 287 -2.11 -17.23 -21.91
N LEU A 288 -1.51 -18.09 -21.07
CA LEU A 288 -2.00 -19.46 -20.86
C LEU A 288 -3.44 -19.50 -20.33
N MET A 289 -3.81 -18.57 -19.44
CA MET A 289 -5.18 -18.46 -18.93
C MET A 289 -6.18 -18.13 -20.04
N PHE A 290 -5.93 -17.06 -20.82
CA PHE A 290 -6.84 -16.70 -21.91
C PHE A 290 -6.87 -17.77 -23.01
N GLU A 291 -5.73 -18.36 -23.39
CA GLU A 291 -5.68 -19.43 -24.39
C GLU A 291 -6.41 -20.71 -23.96
N GLN A 292 -6.53 -20.99 -22.65
CA GLN A 292 -7.16 -22.21 -22.12
C GLN A 292 -8.61 -22.01 -21.65
N HIS A 293 -9.06 -20.76 -21.44
CA HIS A 293 -10.41 -20.44 -20.96
C HIS A 293 -11.18 -19.57 -21.98
N PRO A 294 -11.93 -20.19 -22.91
CA PRO A 294 -12.68 -19.50 -23.96
C PRO A 294 -13.54 -18.28 -23.52
N PRO A 295 -14.27 -18.31 -22.38
CA PRO A 295 -15.05 -17.16 -21.93
C PRO A 295 -14.17 -15.99 -21.43
N LEU A 296 -12.99 -16.29 -20.86
CA LEU A 296 -12.05 -15.27 -20.41
C LEU A 296 -11.36 -14.60 -21.60
N MET A 297 -11.03 -15.37 -22.65
CA MET A 297 -10.56 -14.83 -23.93
C MET A 297 -11.58 -13.86 -24.51
N ARG A 298 -12.85 -14.27 -24.58
CA ARG A 298 -13.96 -13.41 -25.04
C ARG A 298 -13.98 -12.08 -24.28
N THR A 299 -14.00 -12.17 -22.95
CA THR A 299 -14.06 -11.01 -22.05
C THR A 299 -12.88 -10.04 -22.24
N LEU A 300 -11.66 -10.54 -22.48
CA LEU A 300 -10.51 -9.68 -22.79
C LEU A 300 -10.67 -8.99 -24.16
N LEU A 301 -11.12 -9.72 -25.18
CA LEU A 301 -11.27 -9.20 -26.55
C LEU A 301 -12.40 -8.17 -26.67
N ASP A 302 -13.50 -8.34 -25.95
CA ASP A 302 -14.61 -7.37 -25.92
C ASP A 302 -14.22 -5.99 -25.36
N THR A 303 -13.09 -5.88 -24.63
CA THR A 303 -12.56 -4.58 -24.23
C THR A 303 -12.02 -3.74 -25.39
N GLY A 304 -11.91 -4.29 -26.61
CA GLY A 304 -11.69 -3.53 -27.85
C GLY A 304 -10.43 -2.66 -27.84
N ASP A 305 -10.61 -1.34 -28.01
CA ASP A 305 -9.55 -0.33 -27.90
C ASP A 305 -9.60 0.46 -26.57
N ALA A 306 -10.27 -0.05 -25.54
CA ALA A 306 -10.28 0.58 -24.23
C ALA A 306 -8.90 0.56 -23.57
N LEU A 307 -8.61 1.63 -22.82
CA LEU A 307 -7.52 1.65 -21.85
C LEU A 307 -7.90 0.78 -20.64
N LEU A 308 -7.08 -0.20 -20.30
CA LEU A 308 -7.27 -1.06 -19.13
C LEU A 308 -6.48 -0.52 -17.95
N VAL A 309 -7.11 -0.37 -16.78
CA VAL A 309 -6.47 0.24 -15.60
C VAL A 309 -6.69 -0.60 -14.34
N TYR A 310 -5.60 -1.13 -13.79
CA TYR A 310 -5.62 -1.88 -12.52
C TYR A 310 -5.71 -0.89 -11.34
N CYS A 311 -6.91 -0.77 -10.77
CA CYS A 311 -7.23 0.10 -9.64
C CYS A 311 -7.04 -0.65 -8.32
N SER A 312 -5.93 -0.34 -7.64
CA SER A 312 -5.60 -0.84 -6.31
C SER A 312 -4.74 0.19 -5.57
N ARG A 313 -4.52 -0.03 -4.27
CA ARG A 313 -3.79 0.84 -3.37
C ARG A 313 -2.34 0.99 -3.78
N PHE A 314 -1.82 2.22 -3.72
CA PHE A 314 -0.39 2.44 -3.89
C PHE A 314 0.36 1.76 -2.74
N SER A 315 1.33 0.91 -3.08
CA SER A 315 2.30 0.31 -2.16
C SER A 315 3.61 0.12 -2.90
N THR A 316 4.73 0.25 -2.20
CA THR A 316 6.06 0.32 -2.84
C THR A 316 6.40 -0.92 -3.69
N LEU A 317 5.90 -2.11 -3.33
CA LEU A 317 6.12 -3.38 -4.04
C LEU A 317 5.29 -3.56 -5.32
N GLU A 318 4.13 -2.90 -5.39
CA GLU A 318 3.15 -3.02 -6.49
C GLU A 318 2.99 -1.74 -7.33
N ALA A 319 3.72 -0.68 -6.97
CA ALA A 319 3.68 0.65 -7.57
C ALA A 319 3.84 0.67 -9.10
N GLU A 320 4.42 -0.35 -9.72
CA GLU A 320 4.51 -0.46 -11.18
C GLU A 320 3.36 -1.26 -11.82
N LEU A 321 2.72 -2.21 -11.11
CA LEU A 321 1.60 -2.97 -11.68
C LEU A 321 0.27 -2.19 -11.64
N THR A 322 -0.03 -1.52 -10.52
CA THR A 322 -1.28 -0.76 -10.31
C THR A 322 -1.15 0.71 -10.72
N VAL A 323 -2.27 1.43 -10.80
CA VAL A 323 -2.35 2.90 -10.85
C VAL A 323 -2.18 3.54 -9.46
N GLY A 324 -2.33 2.79 -8.37
CA GLY A 324 -2.20 3.30 -6.99
C GLY A 324 -3.45 3.99 -6.39
N MET A 325 -4.54 4.02 -7.17
CA MET A 325 -5.81 4.70 -6.82
C MET A 325 -7.00 3.75 -6.93
N ARG A 326 -8.06 4.08 -6.17
CA ARG A 326 -9.42 3.58 -6.40
C ARG A 326 -9.96 4.05 -7.76
N GLU A 327 -10.87 3.30 -8.38
CA GLU A 327 -11.48 3.68 -9.66
C GLU A 327 -12.15 5.07 -9.57
N ARG A 328 -12.95 5.28 -8.52
CA ARG A 328 -13.66 6.55 -8.31
C ARG A 328 -12.68 7.74 -8.17
N ASP A 329 -11.54 7.50 -7.49
CA ASP A 329 -10.55 8.52 -7.18
C ASP A 329 -9.78 8.88 -8.47
N LEU A 330 -9.43 7.87 -9.28
CA LEU A 330 -8.86 8.03 -10.61
C LEU A 330 -9.80 8.79 -11.55
N ARG A 331 -11.06 8.34 -11.71
CA ARG A 331 -12.03 8.96 -12.64
C ARG A 331 -12.30 10.42 -12.29
N ALA A 332 -12.46 10.73 -11.00
CA ALA A 332 -12.67 12.11 -10.58
C ALA A 332 -11.38 12.95 -10.65
N TRP A 333 -10.20 12.36 -10.42
CA TRP A 333 -8.91 13.08 -10.57
C TRP A 333 -8.66 13.48 -12.03
N LEU A 334 -8.85 12.55 -12.98
CA LEU A 334 -8.72 12.83 -14.42
C LEU A 334 -9.61 14.01 -14.85
N LEU A 335 -10.85 14.05 -14.35
CA LEU A 335 -11.81 15.13 -14.58
C LEU A 335 -11.37 16.46 -13.95
N LEU A 336 -10.75 16.45 -12.76
CA LEU A 336 -10.22 17.66 -12.11
C LEU A 336 -8.97 18.21 -12.82
N THR A 337 -8.13 17.33 -13.39
CA THR A 337 -6.90 17.71 -14.08
C THR A 337 -7.05 17.97 -15.59
N ASP A 338 -8.23 17.72 -16.15
CA ASP A 338 -8.51 17.79 -17.60
C ASP A 338 -7.55 16.93 -18.44
N LEU A 339 -7.36 15.67 -18.02
CA LEU A 339 -6.45 14.71 -18.66
C LEU A 339 -7.19 13.68 -19.52
N ASP A 340 -6.78 13.54 -20.78
CA ASP A 340 -7.26 12.47 -21.67
C ASP A 340 -6.55 11.12 -21.42
N THR A 341 -7.11 10.03 -21.97
CA THR A 341 -6.60 8.66 -21.79
C THR A 341 -5.19 8.45 -22.33
N LYS A 342 -4.73 9.25 -23.30
CA LYS A 342 -3.38 9.17 -23.89
C LYS A 342 -2.37 9.99 -23.11
N GLN A 343 -2.75 11.16 -22.60
CA GLN A 343 -1.94 11.94 -21.66
C GLN A 343 -1.73 11.15 -20.36
N PHE A 344 -2.78 10.52 -19.84
CA PHE A 344 -2.70 9.64 -18.68
C PHE A 344 -1.83 8.39 -18.94
N PHE A 345 -1.96 7.76 -20.10
CA PHE A 345 -1.07 6.68 -20.55
C PHE A 345 0.41 7.12 -20.59
N ASP A 346 0.71 8.30 -21.12
CA ASP A 346 2.07 8.85 -21.16
C ASP A 346 2.63 9.14 -19.75
N LEU A 347 1.79 9.61 -18.82
CA LEU A 347 2.17 9.85 -17.42
C LEU A 347 2.50 8.55 -16.68
N THR A 348 1.68 7.52 -16.78
CA THR A 348 1.94 6.21 -16.12
C THR A 348 3.24 5.55 -16.60
N LEU A 349 3.58 5.70 -17.89
CA LEU A 349 4.82 5.17 -18.46
C LEU A 349 6.08 5.95 -18.08
N CYS A 350 5.96 7.12 -17.45
CA CYS A 350 7.13 7.83 -16.95
C CYS A 350 7.81 7.05 -15.81
N PRO A 351 9.15 7.14 -15.64
CA PRO A 351 9.82 6.67 -14.44
C PRO A 351 9.16 7.22 -13.17
N MET A 352 9.03 6.41 -12.12
CA MET A 352 8.39 6.82 -10.85
C MET A 352 8.96 8.15 -10.28
N ALA A 353 10.25 8.41 -10.53
CA ALA A 353 10.97 9.67 -10.26
C ALA A 353 10.31 10.96 -10.81
N LEU A 354 9.50 10.82 -11.87
CA LEU A 354 8.91 11.89 -12.68
C LEU A 354 7.37 11.85 -12.68
N ARG A 355 6.77 10.83 -12.05
CA ARG A 355 5.34 10.76 -11.80
C ARG A 355 4.95 11.59 -10.57
N PRO A 356 3.67 12.01 -10.44
CA PRO A 356 3.12 12.38 -9.14
C PRO A 356 3.33 11.23 -8.14
N SER A 357 3.66 11.56 -6.88
CA SER A 357 4.10 10.59 -5.84
C SER A 357 3.03 9.60 -5.34
N TYR A 358 1.91 9.52 -6.04
CA TYR A 358 0.73 8.71 -5.77
C TYR A 358 0.23 7.97 -7.03
N LEU A 359 0.92 8.13 -8.17
CA LEU A 359 0.57 7.53 -9.44
C LEU A 359 1.49 6.32 -9.71
N GLY A 360 0.88 5.15 -9.80
CA GLY A 360 1.55 3.91 -10.21
C GLY A 360 1.72 3.78 -11.73
N GLY A 361 2.44 2.74 -12.15
CA GLY A 361 2.82 2.49 -13.54
C GLY A 361 1.75 1.79 -14.40
N ASN A 362 0.69 1.25 -13.80
CA ASN A 362 -0.39 0.51 -14.49
C ASN A 362 0.09 -0.62 -15.44
N ARG A 363 1.27 -1.22 -15.18
CA ARG A 363 1.90 -2.17 -16.10
C ARG A 363 1.07 -3.44 -16.32
N LEU A 364 0.21 -3.82 -15.38
CA LEU A 364 -0.72 -4.95 -15.57
C LEU A 364 -1.76 -4.65 -16.65
N GLY A 365 -2.35 -3.44 -16.65
CA GLY A 365 -3.26 -2.99 -17.71
C GLY A 365 -2.60 -3.04 -19.09
N TYR A 366 -1.32 -2.67 -19.18
CA TYR A 366 -0.57 -2.72 -20.44
C TYR A 366 -0.19 -4.13 -20.88
N ILE A 367 0.11 -5.05 -19.96
CA ILE A 367 0.29 -6.48 -20.28
C ILE A 367 -0.98 -7.05 -20.91
N LEU A 368 -2.15 -6.74 -20.36
CA LEU A 368 -3.45 -7.19 -20.90
C LEU A 368 -3.73 -6.59 -22.29
N MET A 369 -3.42 -5.31 -22.50
CA MET A 369 -3.55 -4.64 -23.80
C MET A 369 -2.58 -5.20 -24.86
N GLU A 370 -1.36 -5.60 -24.47
CA GLU A 370 -0.44 -6.34 -25.34
C GLU A 370 -1.03 -7.71 -25.73
N LEU A 371 -1.50 -8.50 -24.77
CA LEU A 371 -2.09 -9.82 -25.01
C LEU A 371 -3.33 -9.73 -25.92
N ARG A 372 -4.25 -8.81 -25.63
CA ARG A 372 -5.44 -8.50 -26.46
C ARG A 372 -5.04 -8.23 -27.91
N ARG A 373 -4.02 -7.41 -28.13
CA ARG A 373 -3.48 -7.08 -29.46
C ARG A 373 -2.80 -8.28 -30.12
N GLU A 374 -2.06 -9.09 -29.37
CA GLU A 374 -1.40 -10.30 -29.88
C GLU A 374 -2.41 -11.36 -30.32
N PHE A 375 -3.51 -11.56 -29.59
CA PHE A 375 -4.57 -12.48 -29.98
C PHE A 375 -5.31 -12.00 -31.24
N VAL A 376 -5.68 -10.73 -31.34
CA VAL A 376 -6.28 -10.16 -32.57
C VAL A 376 -5.33 -10.30 -33.78
N LEU A 377 -4.02 -10.10 -33.59
CA LEU A 377 -3.03 -10.30 -34.66
C LEU A 377 -2.82 -11.78 -35.06
N ARG A 378 -3.22 -12.74 -34.22
CA ARG A 378 -3.27 -14.18 -34.56
C ARG A 378 -4.60 -14.57 -35.26
N GLY A 379 -5.52 -13.63 -35.47
CA GLY A 379 -6.85 -13.90 -36.06
C GLY A 379 -7.89 -14.40 -35.07
N VAL A 380 -7.65 -14.20 -33.77
CA VAL A 380 -8.61 -14.50 -32.69
C VAL A 380 -9.56 -13.32 -32.53
N PHE A 381 -10.87 -13.57 -32.70
CA PHE A 381 -11.91 -12.54 -32.68
C PHE A 381 -13.02 -12.91 -31.68
N PRO A 382 -13.60 -11.94 -30.95
CA PRO A 382 -14.56 -12.23 -29.88
C PRO A 382 -15.75 -13.09 -30.34
N GLN A 383 -16.24 -12.91 -31.56
CA GLN A 383 -17.39 -13.65 -32.11
C GLN A 383 -17.16 -15.17 -32.27
N GLN A 384 -15.92 -15.65 -32.12
CA GLN A 384 -15.57 -17.08 -32.15
C GLN A 384 -15.73 -17.76 -30.77
N TYR A 385 -15.97 -16.99 -29.69
CA TYR A 385 -15.88 -17.44 -28.31
C TYR A 385 -17.22 -17.24 -27.55
N PRO A 386 -17.55 -18.13 -26.60
CA PRO A 386 -18.74 -17.98 -25.76
C PRO A 386 -18.60 -16.79 -24.82
N GLU A 387 -19.73 -16.16 -24.50
CA GLU A 387 -19.78 -15.08 -23.50
C GLU A 387 -19.74 -15.66 -22.09
N LEU A 388 -19.11 -14.92 -21.16
CA LEU A 388 -19.05 -15.29 -19.75
C LEU A 388 -20.37 -14.88 -19.07
N PRO A 389 -21.17 -15.81 -18.51
CA PRO A 389 -22.53 -15.53 -18.02
C PRO A 389 -22.53 -14.89 -16.62
N ILE A 390 -21.74 -13.82 -16.45
CA ILE A 390 -21.48 -13.15 -15.17
C ILE A 390 -21.62 -11.63 -15.40
N SER A 391 -22.01 -10.86 -14.38
CA SER A 391 -22.16 -9.41 -14.50
C SER A 391 -20.83 -8.73 -14.84
N ALA A 392 -20.87 -7.65 -15.62
CA ALA A 392 -19.69 -6.84 -15.93
C ALA A 392 -19.05 -6.22 -14.67
N GLU A 393 -19.84 -5.97 -13.63
CA GLU A 393 -19.36 -5.43 -12.36
C GLU A 393 -18.50 -6.47 -11.63
N SER A 394 -19.00 -7.71 -11.50
CA SER A 394 -18.30 -8.87 -10.92
C SER A 394 -17.03 -9.22 -11.71
N ILE A 395 -17.12 -9.24 -13.05
CA ILE A 395 -16.00 -9.51 -13.98
C ILE A 395 -14.82 -8.58 -13.74
N LEU A 396 -15.09 -7.30 -13.45
CA LEU A 396 -14.09 -6.26 -13.21
C LEU A 396 -13.69 -6.14 -11.72
N GLY A 397 -14.38 -6.84 -10.81
CA GLY A 397 -14.27 -6.60 -9.37
C GLY A 397 -14.66 -5.15 -9.00
N SER A 398 -15.67 -4.61 -9.69
CA SER A 398 -16.17 -3.24 -9.50
C SER A 398 -16.71 -3.05 -8.08
N GLU A 399 -16.60 -1.83 -7.55
CA GLU A 399 -16.99 -1.46 -6.18
C GLU A 399 -16.39 -2.31 -5.03
N SER A 400 -15.46 -3.23 -5.30
CA SER A 400 -14.89 -4.15 -4.30
C SER A 400 -13.99 -3.51 -3.23
N ALA A 401 -13.78 -4.22 -2.12
CA ALA A 401 -12.70 -4.03 -1.15
C ALA A 401 -11.30 -4.30 -1.72
N ALA A 402 -11.22 -5.10 -2.79
CA ALA A 402 -9.99 -5.44 -3.53
C ALA A 402 -9.13 -4.23 -3.91
N GLU A 403 -9.73 -3.03 -4.05
CA GLU A 403 -8.98 -1.78 -4.26
C GLU A 403 -7.97 -1.45 -3.15
N SER A 404 -8.09 -2.04 -1.96
CA SER A 404 -7.21 -1.77 -0.80
C SER A 404 -6.03 -2.74 -0.68
N TYR A 405 -5.95 -3.75 -1.55
CA TYR A 405 -4.99 -4.85 -1.50
C TYR A 405 -3.53 -4.41 -1.61
N VAL A 406 -2.67 -5.05 -0.80
CA VAL A 406 -1.21 -4.91 -0.82
C VAL A 406 -0.58 -6.28 -0.55
N ALA A 407 0.34 -6.72 -1.41
CA ALA A 407 0.86 -8.09 -1.39
C ALA A 407 1.82 -8.45 -0.22
N SER A 408 2.30 -7.46 0.55
CA SER A 408 3.12 -7.70 1.74
C SER A 408 2.32 -8.19 2.96
N HIS A 409 0.99 -8.17 2.90
CA HIS A 409 0.13 -8.49 4.03
C HIS A 409 -0.93 -9.55 3.66
N PRO A 410 -1.33 -10.42 4.59
CA PRO A 410 -2.54 -11.22 4.45
C PRO A 410 -3.75 -10.33 4.18
N PHE A 411 -4.61 -10.74 3.25
CA PHE A 411 -5.74 -9.93 2.79
C PHE A 411 -7.04 -10.71 2.81
N SER A 412 -8.08 -10.14 3.43
CA SER A 412 -9.45 -10.67 3.40
C SER A 412 -10.40 -9.69 2.72
N ASN A 413 -11.15 -10.21 1.76
CA ASN A 413 -12.24 -9.53 1.07
C ASN A 413 -13.49 -9.30 1.95
N LEU A 414 -13.48 -9.85 3.17
CA LEU A 414 -14.56 -9.79 4.16
C LEU A 414 -14.27 -8.81 5.30
N ASP A 415 -13.03 -8.32 5.41
CA ASP A 415 -12.65 -7.34 6.44
C ASP A 415 -13.26 -5.96 6.15
N GLU A 416 -14.07 -5.45 7.08
CA GLU A 416 -14.72 -4.15 6.95
C GLU A 416 -13.72 -2.98 6.90
N ALA A 417 -12.50 -3.17 7.46
CA ALA A 417 -11.44 -2.18 7.37
C ALA A 417 -11.09 -1.86 5.91
N ASN A 418 -11.14 -2.84 5.00
CA ASN A 418 -10.78 -2.66 3.60
C ASN A 418 -11.75 -1.74 2.82
N PHE A 419 -13.03 -1.73 3.20
CA PHE A 419 -14.02 -0.76 2.69
C PHE A 419 -13.86 0.63 3.32
N ARG A 420 -13.57 0.68 4.64
CA ARG A 420 -13.46 1.92 5.44
C ARG A 420 -12.13 2.66 5.29
N THR A 421 -11.07 1.98 4.85
CA THR A 421 -9.70 2.50 4.80
C THR A 421 -9.56 3.68 3.84
N THR A 422 -8.75 4.66 4.24
CA THR A 422 -8.31 5.81 3.44
C THR A 422 -6.78 5.86 3.43
N TRP A 423 -6.19 6.02 2.23
CA TRP A 423 -4.76 6.22 2.01
C TRP A 423 -4.53 7.50 1.21
N ALA A 424 -3.29 8.02 1.25
CA ALA A 424 -2.90 9.21 0.50
C ALA A 424 -3.20 9.07 -1.02
N ASN A 425 -4.05 9.94 -1.54
CA ASN A 425 -4.50 9.97 -2.94
C ASN A 425 -4.38 11.40 -3.51
N PRO A 426 -4.61 11.63 -4.81
CA PRO A 426 -4.42 12.95 -5.42
C PRO A 426 -5.26 14.05 -4.75
N PHE A 427 -6.49 13.72 -4.37
CA PHE A 427 -7.42 14.66 -3.75
C PHE A 427 -7.00 15.08 -2.34
N LEU A 428 -6.50 14.17 -1.50
CA LEU A 428 -5.98 14.51 -0.17
C LEU A 428 -4.85 15.55 -0.27
N LEU A 429 -3.99 15.43 -1.28
CA LEU A 429 -2.86 16.33 -1.49
C LEU A 429 -3.32 17.67 -2.09
N TYR A 430 -4.16 17.66 -3.12
CA TYR A 430 -4.69 18.88 -3.74
C TYR A 430 -5.58 19.67 -2.77
N ALA A 431 -6.44 19.00 -1.99
CA ALA A 431 -7.25 19.61 -0.95
C ALA A 431 -6.41 20.22 0.18
N LYS A 432 -5.26 19.62 0.53
CA LYS A 432 -4.28 20.22 1.46
C LYS A 432 -3.61 21.47 0.87
N GLU A 433 -3.23 21.42 -0.41
CA GLU A 433 -2.57 22.54 -1.10
C GLU A 433 -3.51 23.75 -1.26
N LYS A 434 -4.72 23.52 -1.80
CA LYS A 434 -5.71 24.59 -2.04
C LYS A 434 -6.54 24.97 -0.82
N LYS A 435 -6.54 24.12 0.22
CA LYS A 435 -7.39 24.21 1.42
C LYS A 435 -8.89 24.09 1.10
N GLU A 436 -9.21 23.33 0.05
CA GLU A 436 -10.59 23.13 -0.44
C GLU A 436 -11.28 21.97 0.30
N ASN A 437 -12.29 22.32 1.10
CA ASN A 437 -12.98 21.35 1.96
C ASN A 437 -13.88 20.36 1.19
N ASP A 438 -14.43 20.75 0.04
CA ASP A 438 -15.27 19.84 -0.76
C ASP A 438 -14.45 18.72 -1.40
N LEU A 439 -13.23 19.03 -1.87
CA LEU A 439 -12.26 18.03 -2.32
C LEU A 439 -11.77 17.17 -1.14
N TRP A 440 -11.64 17.74 0.06
CA TRP A 440 -11.31 16.97 1.28
C TRP A 440 -12.38 15.93 1.63
N ILE A 441 -13.66 16.31 1.51
CA ILE A 441 -14.81 15.41 1.72
C ILE A 441 -14.85 14.32 0.64
N LEU A 442 -14.61 14.67 -0.63
CA LEU A 442 -14.54 13.69 -1.72
C LEU A 442 -13.42 12.66 -1.47
N ALA A 443 -12.23 13.12 -1.11
CA ALA A 443 -11.06 12.27 -0.88
C ALA A 443 -11.26 11.26 0.26
N ASN A 444 -11.87 11.72 1.36
CA ASN A 444 -12.12 10.91 2.57
C ASN A 444 -13.47 10.20 2.56
N SER A 445 -14.27 10.33 1.50
CA SER A 445 -15.54 9.63 1.39
C SER A 445 -15.31 8.12 1.57
N GLN A 446 -16.04 7.48 2.49
CA GLN A 446 -15.96 6.04 2.65
C GLN A 446 -16.85 5.35 1.61
N LYS A 447 -16.41 4.19 1.15
CA LYS A 447 -17.20 3.32 0.29
C LYS A 447 -18.27 2.68 1.17
N ALA A 448 -19.53 2.64 0.73
CA ALA A 448 -20.43 1.64 1.29
C ALA A 448 -19.91 0.26 0.88
N PRO A 449 -20.00 -0.78 1.73
CA PRO A 449 -19.91 -2.14 1.25
C PRO A 449 -20.93 -2.35 0.13
N PRO A 450 -20.60 -3.07 -0.96
CA PRO A 450 -21.53 -3.30 -2.05
C PRO A 450 -22.77 -3.98 -1.50
N LYS A 451 -23.95 -3.46 -1.86
CA LYS A 451 -25.20 -4.16 -1.57
C LYS A 451 -25.20 -5.43 -2.41
N LEU A 452 -25.53 -6.56 -1.80
CA LEU A 452 -25.57 -7.85 -2.48
C LEU A 452 -26.47 -7.77 -3.72
N MET A 453 -25.87 -7.90 -4.90
CA MET A 453 -26.54 -7.80 -6.20
C MET A 453 -26.98 -9.18 -6.63
N SER A 454 -28.30 -9.41 -6.69
CA SER A 454 -28.93 -10.65 -7.17
C SER A 454 -28.28 -11.95 -6.65
N VAL A 455 -28.24 -12.09 -5.33
CA VAL A 455 -28.00 -13.37 -4.68
C VAL A 455 -29.20 -14.29 -4.90
N ASP A 456 -28.95 -15.57 -5.20
CA ASP A 456 -29.98 -16.60 -5.14
C ASP A 456 -30.26 -16.95 -3.67
N GLU A 457 -31.27 -16.26 -3.11
CA GLU A 457 -31.68 -16.41 -1.72
C GLU A 457 -32.17 -17.83 -1.39
N GLU A 458 -32.72 -18.57 -2.35
CA GLU A 458 -33.17 -19.95 -2.15
C GLU A 458 -31.95 -20.88 -2.05
N LYS A 459 -31.02 -20.80 -3.02
CA LYS A 459 -29.75 -21.54 -3.02
C LYS A 459 -28.91 -21.30 -1.76
N ILE A 460 -28.80 -20.05 -1.29
CA ILE A 460 -28.03 -19.75 -0.07
C ILE A 460 -28.76 -20.18 1.19
N THR A 461 -30.09 -20.18 1.21
CA THR A 461 -30.83 -20.67 2.39
C THR A 461 -30.72 -22.20 2.50
N ALA A 462 -30.81 -22.92 1.38
CA ALA A 462 -30.55 -24.36 1.33
C ALA A 462 -29.11 -24.70 1.78
N LEU A 463 -28.11 -23.91 1.41
CA LEU A 463 -26.73 -24.14 1.85
C LEU A 463 -26.48 -23.73 3.31
N LEU A 464 -27.25 -22.80 3.88
CA LEU A 464 -27.23 -22.57 5.33
C LEU A 464 -27.82 -23.77 6.07
N GLU A 465 -28.90 -24.35 5.57
CA GLU A 465 -29.53 -25.56 6.13
C GLU A 465 -28.57 -26.76 6.03
N GLU A 466 -27.86 -26.94 4.89
CA GLU A 466 -26.81 -27.95 4.71
C GLU A 466 -25.65 -27.80 5.72
N ILE A 467 -25.19 -26.56 5.96
CA ILE A 467 -24.14 -26.26 6.95
C ILE A 467 -24.63 -26.46 8.39
N ASP A 468 -25.89 -26.13 8.66
CA ASP A 468 -26.51 -26.33 9.98
C ASP A 468 -26.79 -27.82 10.28
N GLU A 469 -26.90 -28.68 9.24
CA GLU A 469 -27.06 -30.14 9.38
C GLU A 469 -25.72 -30.92 9.41
N GLU A 470 -24.68 -30.52 8.68
CA GLU A 470 -23.40 -31.26 8.62
C GLU A 470 -22.39 -30.94 9.74
N GLU A 471 -22.60 -29.89 10.55
CA GLU A 471 -21.66 -29.27 11.53
C GLU A 471 -20.32 -28.76 10.96
N ASN A 472 -19.77 -29.37 9.90
CA ASN A 472 -18.60 -28.91 9.15
C ASN A 472 -18.74 -29.29 7.67
N PRO A 473 -19.16 -28.38 6.76
CA PRO A 473 -19.13 -28.64 5.33
C PRO A 473 -17.70 -28.90 4.86
N SER A 474 -17.51 -29.83 3.91
CA SER A 474 -16.16 -30.08 3.38
C SER A 474 -15.65 -28.89 2.55
N GLU A 475 -14.33 -28.68 2.55
CA GLU A 475 -13.71 -27.61 1.75
C GLU A 475 -13.98 -27.80 0.24
N GLU A 476 -14.10 -29.06 -0.21
CA GLU A 476 -14.52 -29.40 -1.58
C GLU A 476 -15.94 -28.92 -1.91
N VAL A 477 -16.89 -28.95 -0.95
CA VAL A 477 -18.25 -28.42 -1.17
C VAL A 477 -18.19 -26.91 -1.38
N LEU A 478 -17.51 -26.19 -0.48
CA LEU A 478 -17.41 -24.71 -0.54
C LEU A 478 -16.72 -24.21 -1.82
N LEU A 479 -15.74 -24.95 -2.36
CA LEU A 479 -15.04 -24.62 -3.60
C LEU A 479 -15.92 -24.64 -4.87
N ASN A 480 -17.14 -25.22 -4.83
CA ASN A 480 -18.07 -25.21 -5.97
C ASN A 480 -18.87 -23.91 -6.11
N TYR A 481 -18.81 -23.00 -5.13
CA TYR A 481 -19.64 -21.80 -5.06
C TYR A 481 -18.90 -20.55 -5.56
N SER A 482 -19.64 -19.57 -6.07
CA SER A 482 -19.02 -18.32 -6.51
C SER A 482 -18.53 -17.50 -5.31
N SER A 483 -17.56 -16.61 -5.55
CA SER A 483 -17.10 -15.66 -4.53
C SER A 483 -18.22 -14.74 -4.01
N GLU A 484 -19.26 -14.51 -4.82
CA GLU A 484 -20.47 -13.75 -4.44
C GLU A 484 -21.42 -14.59 -3.59
N ASP A 485 -21.60 -15.89 -3.89
CA ASP A 485 -22.34 -16.83 -3.03
C ASP A 485 -21.68 -16.93 -1.65
N ILE A 486 -20.39 -17.23 -1.60
CA ILE A 486 -19.62 -17.46 -0.36
C ILE A 486 -19.57 -16.18 0.50
N ARG A 487 -19.38 -15.01 -0.12
CA ARG A 487 -19.43 -13.71 0.57
C ARG A 487 -20.81 -13.44 1.18
N SER A 488 -21.89 -13.85 0.50
CA SER A 488 -23.27 -13.66 0.97
C SER A 488 -23.63 -14.63 2.10
N LEU A 489 -23.20 -15.89 1.98
CA LEU A 489 -23.27 -16.91 3.03
C LEU A 489 -22.56 -16.44 4.31
N PHE A 490 -21.31 -16.00 4.19
CA PHE A 490 -20.52 -15.48 5.31
C PHE A 490 -21.20 -14.30 6.00
N MET A 491 -21.81 -13.38 5.23
CA MET A 491 -22.56 -12.25 5.80
C MET A 491 -23.82 -12.71 6.56
N LYS A 492 -24.55 -13.72 6.09
CA LYS A 492 -25.68 -14.30 6.82
C LYS A 492 -25.24 -15.01 8.11
N LEU A 493 -24.19 -15.83 8.06
CA LEU A 493 -23.61 -16.50 9.24
C LEU A 493 -23.11 -15.50 10.28
N SER A 494 -22.38 -14.46 9.84
CA SER A 494 -21.88 -13.39 10.70
C SER A 494 -23.02 -12.63 11.40
N LEU A 495 -24.13 -12.37 10.69
CA LEU A 495 -25.30 -11.72 11.26
C LEU A 495 -26.05 -12.63 12.25
N ARG A 496 -26.14 -13.94 11.97
CA ARG A 496 -26.72 -14.93 12.90
C ARG A 496 -25.93 -14.95 14.22
N LEU A 497 -24.60 -15.09 14.15
CA LEU A 497 -23.72 -15.08 15.32
C LEU A 497 -23.79 -13.76 16.12
N GLN A 498 -23.96 -12.62 15.45
CA GLN A 498 -24.15 -11.33 16.13
C GLN A 498 -25.50 -11.24 16.87
N ASN A 499 -26.57 -11.82 16.32
CA ASN A 499 -27.87 -11.88 16.98
C ASN A 499 -27.84 -12.83 18.18
N GLU A 500 -27.25 -14.02 18.03
CA GLU A 500 -27.06 -14.99 19.13
C GLU A 500 -26.24 -14.37 20.27
N LEU A 501 -25.15 -13.66 19.96
CA LEU A 501 -24.35 -12.94 20.96
C LEU A 501 -25.21 -11.94 21.76
N ALA A 502 -26.07 -11.17 21.09
CA ALA A 502 -26.97 -10.22 21.74
C ALA A 502 -28.04 -10.91 22.60
N GLU A 503 -28.53 -12.09 22.20
CA GLU A 503 -29.42 -12.90 23.03
C GLU A 503 -28.71 -13.45 24.26
N TYR A 504 -27.47 -13.95 24.12
CA TYR A 504 -26.65 -14.38 25.27
C TYR A 504 -26.33 -13.21 26.22
N GLU A 505 -26.06 -12.00 25.72
CA GLU A 505 -25.91 -10.80 26.55
C GLU A 505 -27.20 -10.46 27.32
N SER A 506 -28.36 -10.58 26.68
CA SER A 506 -29.67 -10.36 27.33
C SER A 506 -29.94 -11.41 28.42
N GLN A 507 -29.74 -12.71 28.11
CA GLN A 507 -29.91 -13.80 29.09
C GLN A 507 -28.95 -13.64 30.28
N ASN A 508 -27.70 -13.22 30.03
CA ASN A 508 -26.73 -12.93 31.07
C ASN A 508 -27.16 -11.72 31.93
N ALA A 509 -27.76 -10.68 31.34
CA ALA A 509 -28.32 -9.56 32.08
C ALA A 509 -29.48 -9.99 33.01
N ASP A 510 -30.37 -10.86 32.54
CA ASP A 510 -31.48 -11.41 33.33
C ASP A 510 -31.00 -12.34 34.46
N ILE A 511 -30.01 -13.20 34.20
CA ILE A 511 -29.34 -14.01 35.24
C ILE A 511 -28.71 -13.10 36.31
N ASN A 512 -28.06 -12.01 35.91
CA ASN A 512 -27.50 -11.02 36.82
C ASN A 512 -28.55 -10.19 37.57
N TYR A 513 -29.76 -10.05 37.03
CA TYR A 513 -30.91 -9.46 37.74
C TYR A 513 -31.43 -10.44 38.80
N LEU A 514 -31.72 -11.68 38.41
CA LEU A 514 -32.22 -12.73 39.30
C LEU A 514 -31.24 -13.03 40.45
N ALA A 515 -29.92 -13.03 40.18
CA ALA A 515 -28.90 -13.19 41.23
C ALA A 515 -28.95 -12.07 42.29
N LYS A 516 -29.24 -10.82 41.90
CA LYS A 516 -29.42 -9.69 42.83
C LYS A 516 -30.71 -9.84 43.62
N GLU A 517 -31.80 -10.27 42.99
CA GLU A 517 -33.09 -10.49 43.66
C GLU A 517 -33.02 -11.66 44.66
N ILE A 518 -32.39 -12.77 44.30
CA ILE A 518 -32.10 -13.90 45.21
C ILE A 518 -31.24 -13.41 46.40
N THR A 519 -30.20 -12.61 46.15
CA THR A 519 -29.36 -12.03 47.22
C THR A 519 -30.17 -11.12 48.14
N SER A 520 -31.06 -10.29 47.58
CA SER A 520 -31.99 -9.44 48.34
C SER A 520 -32.95 -10.26 49.21
N MET A 521 -33.57 -11.30 48.66
CA MET A 521 -34.43 -12.23 49.39
C MET A 521 -33.68 -12.98 50.50
N GLN A 522 -32.45 -13.45 50.24
CA GLN A 522 -31.61 -14.07 51.26
C GLN A 522 -31.25 -13.09 52.40
N SER A 523 -30.91 -11.84 52.07
CA SER A 523 -30.64 -10.82 53.09
C SER A 523 -31.87 -10.50 53.93
N SER A 524 -33.05 -10.43 53.30
CA SER A 524 -34.35 -10.22 53.95
C SER A 524 -34.73 -11.40 54.85
N LYS A 525 -34.47 -12.63 54.41
CA LYS A 525 -34.64 -13.84 55.23
C LYS A 525 -33.76 -13.80 56.49
N ARG A 526 -32.45 -13.52 56.35
CA ARG A 526 -31.53 -13.37 57.50
C ARG A 526 -31.96 -12.23 58.44
N ALA A 527 -32.48 -11.14 57.89
CA ALA A 527 -33.02 -10.02 58.67
C ALA A 527 -34.32 -10.36 59.42
N LEU A 528 -35.13 -11.30 58.93
CA LEU A 528 -36.32 -11.82 59.63
C LEU A 528 -35.97 -12.90 60.66
N GLU A 529 -34.97 -13.74 60.38
CA GLU A 529 -34.46 -14.77 61.29
C GLU A 529 -33.79 -14.13 62.52
N THR A 530 -32.93 -13.12 62.33
CA THR A 530 -32.38 -12.33 63.44
C THR A 530 -33.47 -11.59 64.23
N ARG A 531 -34.55 -11.16 63.59
CA ARG A 531 -35.70 -10.50 64.26
C ARG A 531 -36.57 -11.44 65.09
N LYS A 532 -36.42 -12.76 64.96
CA LYS A 532 -37.03 -13.76 65.86
C LYS A 532 -36.27 -13.95 67.18
N HIS A 533 -35.03 -13.46 67.28
CA HIS A 533 -34.22 -13.52 68.50
C HIS A 533 -33.84 -12.10 68.94
N PRO A 534 -34.74 -11.39 69.67
CA PRO A 534 -34.47 -10.03 70.12
C PRO A 534 -33.35 -10.00 71.19
N PRO A 535 -32.29 -9.21 71.01
CA PRO A 535 -31.33 -8.93 72.09
C PRO A 535 -31.94 -7.97 73.12
N GLU A 536 -31.68 -8.22 74.40
CA GLU A 536 -32.17 -7.38 75.50
C GLU A 536 -31.35 -6.10 75.69
N THR A 537 -32.03 -5.00 76.06
CA THR A 537 -31.46 -3.74 76.60
C THR A 537 -30.54 -2.93 75.65
N GLN A 538 -30.34 -1.61 75.79
CA GLN A 538 -30.73 -0.64 76.83
C GLN A 538 -31.03 0.76 76.21
N ARG A 539 -31.39 1.78 77.02
CA ARG A 539 -31.95 3.09 76.57
C ARG A 539 -31.83 4.14 77.73
N PRO A 540 -32.05 5.47 77.53
CA PRO A 540 -31.19 6.47 76.86
C PRO A 540 -30.98 7.78 77.68
N GLU A 541 -30.09 8.71 77.27
CA GLU A 541 -29.93 10.06 77.89
C GLU A 541 -29.87 11.26 76.89
N ARG A 542 -29.68 12.49 77.41
CA ARG A 542 -30.04 13.83 76.83
C ARG A 542 -28.97 14.90 77.20
N ARG A 543 -28.93 16.20 76.82
CA ARG A 543 -29.75 17.22 76.07
C ARG A 543 -28.74 18.33 75.62
N GLU A 544 -28.98 19.45 74.91
CA GLU A 544 -30.13 20.18 74.30
C GLU A 544 -29.65 20.72 72.91
N LYS A 545 -29.69 21.94 72.33
CA LYS A 545 -30.36 23.29 72.36
C LYS A 545 -30.34 23.78 70.86
N ARG A 546 -31.39 24.32 70.24
CA ARG A 546 -31.85 25.74 70.12
C ARG A 546 -30.87 26.72 69.44
N ASP A 547 -31.27 27.57 68.47
CA ASP A 547 -32.61 28.01 67.97
C ASP A 547 -32.69 28.01 66.40
N LEU A 548 -33.76 27.51 65.73
CA LEU A 548 -35.00 28.16 65.19
C LEU A 548 -34.81 29.17 64.01
N PRO A 549 -35.82 29.41 63.11
CA PRO A 549 -36.72 28.52 62.34
C PRO A 549 -36.83 29.00 60.84
N PRO A 550 -37.88 28.75 60.00
CA PRO A 550 -38.87 27.65 59.90
C PRO A 550 -38.89 26.92 58.52
N HIS A 551 -39.58 25.77 58.47
CA HIS A 551 -40.18 25.05 57.30
C HIS A 551 -39.63 25.23 55.86
N SER A 552 -38.98 24.19 55.32
CA SER A 552 -39.58 23.35 54.26
C SER A 552 -38.73 22.10 53.91
N LEU A 553 -39.41 21.06 53.41
CA LEU A 553 -38.93 19.91 52.62
C LEU A 553 -37.50 19.38 52.85
N SER A 554 -37.40 18.25 53.55
CA SER A 554 -36.16 17.51 53.83
C SER A 554 -35.39 17.08 52.57
N GLN A 555 -34.16 17.59 52.43
CA GLN A 555 -33.10 16.92 51.66
C GLN A 555 -32.14 16.18 52.61
N ARG A 556 -31.64 15.01 52.18
CA ARG A 556 -30.42 14.40 52.72
C ARG A 556 -29.31 14.54 51.66
N PRO A 557 -28.03 14.78 52.01
CA PRO A 557 -27.04 15.18 51.00
C PRO A 557 -26.67 14.09 49.99
N THR A 558 -26.31 14.54 48.79
CA THR A 558 -25.74 13.78 47.66
C THR A 558 -24.45 13.03 48.03
N PRO A 559 -24.28 11.81 47.51
CA PRO A 559 -23.48 11.64 46.29
C PRO A 559 -24.22 12.00 44.99
N ALA A 560 -23.46 12.26 43.92
CA ALA A 560 -23.96 12.97 42.74
C ALA A 560 -25.13 12.25 42.03
N PRO A 561 -26.15 12.98 41.54
CA PRO A 561 -27.35 12.37 40.98
C PRO A 561 -27.18 11.97 39.51
N LEU A 562 -27.34 10.68 39.21
CA LEU A 562 -27.71 10.22 37.87
C LEU A 562 -29.16 10.63 37.57
N ARG A 563 -29.37 11.91 37.25
CA ARG A 563 -30.66 12.41 36.76
C ARG A 563 -30.85 11.97 35.32
N SER A 564 -31.83 11.09 35.13
CA SER A 564 -32.46 10.86 33.84
C SER A 564 -33.00 12.16 33.25
N PHE A 565 -32.91 12.30 31.93
CA PHE A 565 -33.77 13.16 31.15
C PHE A 565 -34.50 12.30 30.11
N THR A 566 -35.80 12.53 29.96
CA THR A 566 -36.68 11.77 29.07
C THR A 566 -36.38 12.00 27.59
N PRO A 567 -36.65 11.01 26.71
CA PRO A 567 -36.30 11.09 25.29
C PRO A 567 -37.20 12.04 24.51
N PRO A 568 -36.64 12.74 23.50
CA PRO A 568 -37.43 13.23 22.39
C PRO A 568 -36.83 12.92 21.00
N ARG A 569 -37.53 12.03 20.28
CA ARG A 569 -37.84 12.12 18.85
C ARG A 569 -36.73 11.94 17.80
N LYS A 570 -36.93 10.88 17.00
CA LYS A 570 -36.81 10.81 15.53
C LYS A 570 -35.73 11.66 14.84
N TRP A 571 -34.74 10.95 14.31
CA TRP A 571 -34.05 11.32 13.06
C TRP A 571 -34.24 10.23 12.00
N ASP A 572 -35.51 9.89 11.73
CA ASP A 572 -35.94 9.24 10.48
C ASP A 572 -35.73 10.23 9.31
N GLU A 573 -34.49 10.42 8.84
CA GLU A 573 -34.27 11.09 7.54
C GLU A 573 -33.01 10.55 6.84
N SER A 574 -33.20 9.48 6.06
CA SER A 574 -32.13 8.72 5.42
C SER A 574 -31.28 9.57 4.47
N PRO A 575 -29.92 9.58 4.58
CA PRO A 575 -29.04 10.30 3.66
C PRO A 575 -29.27 9.96 2.17
N SER A 576 -29.68 8.72 1.90
CA SER A 576 -29.94 8.18 0.57
C SER A 576 -30.87 9.05 -0.30
N ARG A 577 -31.89 9.72 0.26
CA ARG A 577 -32.81 10.55 -0.54
C ARG A 577 -32.25 11.92 -0.92
N LYS A 578 -31.38 12.52 -0.09
CA LYS A 578 -30.76 13.83 -0.40
C LYS A 578 -29.68 13.75 -1.49
N TRP A 579 -29.19 12.54 -1.79
CA TRP A 579 -28.26 12.29 -2.90
C TRP A 579 -28.97 12.37 -4.26
N GLU A 580 -30.15 11.73 -4.40
CA GLU A 580 -30.89 11.68 -5.66
C GLU A 580 -31.40 13.07 -6.11
N ASP A 581 -31.89 13.89 -5.19
CA ASP A 581 -32.39 15.24 -5.54
C ASP A 581 -31.27 16.24 -5.89
N ARG A 582 -30.06 16.07 -5.34
CA ARG A 582 -28.89 16.84 -5.80
C ARG A 582 -28.52 16.49 -7.26
N ARG A 583 -28.68 15.23 -7.67
CA ARG A 583 -28.43 14.78 -9.06
C ARG A 583 -29.40 15.44 -10.06
N LYS A 584 -30.63 15.76 -9.63
CA LYS A 584 -31.66 16.43 -10.46
C LYS A 584 -31.41 17.93 -10.64
N PHE A 585 -30.78 18.61 -9.68
CA PHE A 585 -30.56 20.06 -9.72
C PHE A 585 -29.42 20.48 -10.67
N LEU A 586 -28.43 19.61 -10.92
CA LEU A 586 -27.33 19.87 -11.85
C LEU A 586 -27.65 19.57 -13.33
N MET A 587 -28.84 19.01 -13.62
CA MET A 587 -29.24 18.54 -14.95
C MET A 587 -30.36 19.37 -15.60
N ARG A 588 -30.61 20.61 -15.13
CA ARG A 588 -31.58 21.54 -15.75
C ARG A 588 -31.04 22.96 -15.82
N ARG A 589 -31.13 23.54 -17.04
CA ARG A 589 -30.50 24.79 -17.53
C ARG A 589 -29.03 24.55 -17.93
N HIS A 590 -28.55 24.86 -19.15
CA HIS A 590 -29.18 25.56 -20.27
C HIS A 590 -29.20 24.74 -21.58
N SER A 591 -30.30 24.87 -22.31
CA SER A 591 -30.26 25.05 -23.78
C SER A 591 -30.74 26.47 -24.08
N PRO A 592 -30.21 27.12 -25.12
CA PRO A 592 -31.06 27.96 -25.97
C PRO A 592 -30.78 27.75 -27.47
N ASP A 593 -31.84 27.81 -28.28
CA ASP A 593 -31.71 27.73 -29.74
C ASP A 593 -31.30 29.06 -30.39
N ILE A 594 -30.34 28.93 -31.31
CA ILE A 594 -30.18 29.64 -32.59
C ILE A 594 -31.16 30.80 -32.88
N ARG A 595 -30.66 32.06 -32.93
CA ARG A 595 -30.70 32.91 -34.16
C ARG A 595 -30.01 34.30 -34.07
N SER A 596 -29.31 34.62 -35.17
CA SER A 596 -29.07 35.94 -35.81
C SER A 596 -28.34 37.12 -35.12
N GLU A 597 -27.25 37.51 -35.81
CA GLU A 597 -26.80 38.89 -36.18
C GLU A 597 -25.81 39.75 -35.35
N ARG A 598 -24.60 39.87 -35.94
CA ARG A 598 -23.79 41.09 -36.21
C ARG A 598 -23.79 42.27 -35.21
N THR A 599 -22.61 42.60 -34.66
CA THR A 599 -21.78 43.78 -35.08
C THR A 599 -20.37 43.74 -34.42
N GLU A 600 -19.57 44.82 -34.54
CA GLU A 600 -18.10 44.76 -34.67
C GLU A 600 -17.23 45.18 -33.46
N ARG A 601 -16.08 44.48 -33.33
CA ARG A 601 -14.71 44.99 -33.04
C ARG A 601 -14.31 45.51 -31.62
N PRO A 602 -12.99 45.58 -31.28
CA PRO A 602 -12.53 45.31 -29.91
C PRO A 602 -11.48 46.26 -29.28
N GLN A 603 -11.36 46.23 -27.95
CA GLN A 603 -10.21 46.72 -27.14
C GLN A 603 -10.13 45.97 -25.77
N ARG A 604 -9.01 45.86 -25.01
CA ARG A 604 -7.56 45.73 -25.33
C ARG A 604 -6.74 45.48 -24.03
N ARG A 605 -6.15 44.28 -23.82
CA ARG A 605 -5.09 43.96 -22.80
C ARG A 605 -5.54 44.03 -21.31
N ARG A 606 -4.84 43.48 -20.30
CA ARG A 606 -3.42 43.01 -20.19
C ARG A 606 -3.24 41.66 -19.45
N SER A 607 -2.36 40.84 -20.01
CA SER A 607 -1.33 40.05 -19.29
C SER A 607 0.03 40.39 -19.97
N PRO A 608 1.23 40.05 -19.43
CA PRO A 608 1.71 38.65 -19.37
C PRO A 608 2.70 38.33 -18.22
N PHE A 609 3.21 37.09 -18.16
CA PHE A 609 4.66 36.80 -18.21
C PHE A 609 4.93 35.34 -18.62
N HIS A 610 5.90 35.12 -19.51
CA HIS A 610 6.38 33.80 -19.98
C HIS A 610 7.92 33.80 -20.06
N PRO A 611 8.60 32.70 -19.65
CA PRO A 611 9.97 32.40 -20.10
C PRO A 611 10.00 31.91 -21.57
N LYS A 612 11.14 32.10 -22.25
CA LYS A 612 11.29 32.02 -23.72
C LYS A 612 11.62 30.61 -24.25
N LEU A 613 11.48 30.44 -25.56
CA LEU A 613 11.88 29.25 -26.35
C LEU A 613 12.58 29.67 -27.67
N MET A 614 13.36 28.77 -28.27
CA MET A 614 13.89 28.80 -29.67
C MET A 614 14.91 29.93 -30.01
N PRO A 615 15.61 29.90 -31.19
CA PRO A 615 15.69 28.92 -32.31
C PRO A 615 17.14 28.30 -32.44
N VAL A 616 17.67 27.63 -33.50
CA VAL A 616 17.60 27.73 -34.99
C VAL A 616 18.00 26.39 -35.69
N SER A 617 17.57 26.18 -36.94
CA SER A 617 17.99 25.15 -37.94
C SER A 617 17.92 25.77 -39.37
N PRO A 618 18.22 25.08 -40.51
CA PRO A 618 19.00 23.87 -40.83
C PRO A 618 20.17 24.23 -41.83
N PRO A 619 20.59 23.47 -42.89
CA PRO A 619 19.79 22.97 -44.04
C PRO A 619 20.17 21.54 -44.57
N SER A 620 19.64 21.15 -45.75
CA SER A 620 19.67 19.79 -46.34
C SER A 620 20.02 19.74 -47.85
N VAL A 621 20.68 18.69 -48.35
CA VAL A 621 20.79 18.31 -49.79
C VAL A 621 20.80 16.76 -49.95
N LYS A 622 20.52 16.25 -51.16
CA LYS A 622 20.22 14.84 -51.53
C LYS A 622 21.41 14.05 -52.14
N GLU A 623 21.23 12.72 -52.17
CA GLU A 623 21.61 11.75 -53.24
C GLU A 623 23.00 11.82 -53.92
N SER A 624 23.84 10.79 -53.71
CA SER A 624 24.35 9.89 -54.78
C SER A 624 25.42 8.89 -54.29
N SER A 625 25.69 7.86 -55.10
CA SER A 625 26.80 6.89 -55.00
C SER A 625 27.10 6.34 -56.41
N PRO A 626 28.15 5.54 -56.69
CA PRO A 626 29.23 5.03 -55.82
C PRO A 626 30.67 5.22 -56.41
N GLN A 627 31.73 4.94 -55.61
CA GLN A 627 32.93 4.17 -56.05
C GLN A 627 33.90 3.85 -54.89
N LYS A 628 35.03 3.18 -55.18
CA LYS A 628 35.96 2.53 -54.24
C LYS A 628 37.22 3.38 -53.97
N ASP A 629 37.85 3.25 -52.80
CA ASP A 629 39.09 2.45 -52.63
C ASP A 629 39.76 2.55 -51.23
N ASN A 630 40.31 1.40 -50.79
CA ASN A 630 41.49 1.18 -49.93
C ASN A 630 41.86 2.06 -48.70
N SER A 631 41.61 1.49 -47.50
CA SER A 631 42.48 1.48 -46.29
C SER A 631 42.73 2.79 -45.49
N PRO A 632 43.32 2.75 -44.26
CA PRO A 632 43.60 1.64 -43.32
C PRO A 632 42.67 1.67 -42.06
N PRO A 633 42.75 0.71 -41.10
CA PRO A 633 41.82 0.70 -39.96
C PRO A 633 42.14 1.77 -38.89
N PRO A 634 41.13 2.38 -38.25
CA PRO A 634 41.32 3.37 -37.19
C PRO A 634 41.83 2.74 -35.87
N SER A 635 42.54 3.55 -35.08
CA SER A 635 43.15 3.14 -33.82
C SER A 635 42.13 2.81 -32.73
N LYS A 636 42.51 1.93 -31.79
CA LYS A 636 41.77 1.68 -30.55
C LYS A 636 41.74 2.96 -29.72
N GLN A 637 40.65 3.73 -29.79
CA GLN A 637 40.42 4.84 -28.86
C GLN A 637 40.26 4.28 -27.45
N ALA A 638 41.13 4.71 -26.53
CA ALA A 638 40.95 4.43 -25.11
C ALA A 638 39.67 5.13 -24.61
N LYS A 639 38.90 4.47 -23.74
CA LYS A 639 37.80 5.15 -23.03
C LYS A 639 38.38 6.34 -22.26
N PRO A 640 37.81 7.55 -22.34
CA PRO A 640 38.24 8.66 -21.50
C PRO A 640 37.95 8.29 -20.05
N ALA A 641 38.99 8.23 -19.23
CA ALA A 641 38.84 8.09 -17.79
C ALA A 641 38.18 9.37 -17.26
N LYS A 642 36.98 9.25 -16.67
CA LYS A 642 36.43 10.34 -15.86
C LYS A 642 37.39 10.59 -14.69
N PRO A 643 37.63 11.85 -14.28
CA PRO A 643 38.31 12.10 -13.03
C PRO A 643 37.51 11.48 -11.88
N PRO A 644 38.17 10.96 -10.82
CA PRO A 644 37.47 10.53 -9.62
C PRO A 644 36.74 11.73 -9.00
N VAL A 645 35.51 11.52 -8.52
CA VAL A 645 34.83 12.52 -7.68
C VAL A 645 35.67 12.73 -6.42
N ASP A 646 36.00 13.98 -6.12
CA ASP A 646 36.83 14.31 -4.97
C ASP A 646 36.07 13.98 -3.66
N GLU A 647 36.64 13.12 -2.83
CA GLU A 647 36.03 12.73 -1.56
C GLU A 647 36.14 13.84 -0.49
N SER A 648 37.00 14.85 -0.70
CA SER A 648 37.31 15.94 0.23
C SER A 648 36.41 17.17 0.11
N GLU A 649 35.88 17.50 -1.08
CA GLU A 649 34.82 18.52 -1.23
C GLU A 649 33.54 18.11 -0.47
N LEU A 650 33.36 16.79 -0.28
CA LEU A 650 32.28 16.18 0.49
C LEU A 650 32.65 16.06 1.99
N SER A 651 33.05 17.18 2.61
CA SER A 651 33.35 17.43 4.04
C SER A 651 33.36 16.25 5.04
N GLU A 652 34.43 16.15 5.84
CA GLU A 652 34.50 15.26 7.02
C GLU A 652 33.70 15.75 8.24
N GLY A 653 32.96 16.86 8.11
CA GLY A 653 32.06 17.37 9.13
C GLY A 653 30.93 16.40 9.50
N GLU A 654 30.33 16.62 10.66
CA GLU A 654 29.23 15.80 11.19
C GLU A 654 27.98 15.95 10.32
N ILE A 655 27.64 14.93 9.54
CA ILE A 655 26.65 15.03 8.46
C ILE A 655 25.20 15.10 9.00
N VAL A 656 25.03 14.89 10.31
CA VAL A 656 23.78 15.16 11.03
C VAL A 656 24.13 15.94 12.30
N SER A 657 24.12 17.27 12.20
CA SER A 657 24.18 18.20 13.33
C SER A 657 23.15 19.32 13.11
N ASP A 658 22.25 19.46 14.09
CA ASP A 658 21.14 20.41 14.24
C ASP A 658 20.01 20.42 13.17
#